data_AF-A0A6B1D727-F1
#
_entry.id   AF-A0A6B1D727-F1
#
_cell.length_a   1.000
_cell.length_b   1.000
_cell.length_c   1.000
_cell.angle_alpha   90.00
_cell.angle_beta   90.00
_cell.angle_gamma   90.00
#
_symmetry.space_group_name_H-M   'P 1'
#
loop_
_entity.id
_entity.type
_entity.pdbx_description
1 polymer ?
#
loop_
_entity_poly.entity_id
_entity_poly.type
_entity_poly.pdbx_seq_one_letter_code
_entity_poly.pdbx_strand_id
1 'polypeptide(L)'
;MNSAPDSDKILDIRDLQVSFRSIAGTTRAVNGVSLDVRSGEIVGLVGESGCGKSVTIRSIVGLVPSPPAQFENGEIWLRTRRGMTETLSLHKNMKALRQMRGRDVSMIFQEPMRSVHPMMTIGKQITEGILEHEVVDPAEAYDRTVEMLDLVGLPNPAAQMNRYAHELSGGMRQRALIALALVCHPQLLLADEPTTALDVTIQAQILELIRDLRERMRMSVLLITHNMGVVANLADRISVMYLGKIMETGSVEEIFKEPAHPYTQGLLASMPSLFSQPKTHLQSLRGVVPELAMAPKGCVFADRCPHVMPKCDETPPVVELRADHSAACWLYADVGEPRGTPAVTGQPSLSGARTPADSQQSVEVIPLARSEPTTDTAQGTPADNDIAQLQIEDVALHYPILRGLLRRQVGTVRAVDGVDLTIRRGETLGLVGESGCGKTSVGRLVARLVEPTAGRIRFGADGGLEEITHISQKEMKRVRRSMGMVFQDPLSSLNARMNIRNIVGEPLMLHQVAKGRAVDDRVGELLEMVGLRAAHQSRFPHAFSGGQRQRIAIARALATEPSFLVADEPVSALDVSVQAQILNLLLTLQQQLNLSMLFIAHDIAVVRHVSDRIAVMYLGKIVELGEAREICVRPVHPYTEALLASIPLPMPGLETLREMPKGDLPDPANPPAGCRFHTRCPYSQPICEQEEPPLRPLAGEADRFGACHFQDELQLQGVEEIGELGASATTITGAK
;
A
#
# COMPACT_ATOMS: atom_id res chain seq x y z
N MET A 1 42.53 -0.66 -3.25
CA MET A 1 42.85 -0.37 -4.67
C MET A 1 41.63 0.31 -5.25
N ASN A 2 41.67 1.63 -5.45
CA ASN A 2 40.55 2.40 -6.00
C ASN A 2 40.61 2.34 -7.54
N SER A 3 39.98 1.33 -8.13
CA SER A 3 39.68 1.35 -9.56
C SER A 3 38.54 2.34 -9.83
N ALA A 4 38.67 3.09 -10.93
CA ALA A 4 37.55 3.87 -11.46
C ALA A 4 36.33 2.95 -11.65
N PRO A 5 35.11 3.44 -11.39
CA PRO A 5 33.89 2.66 -11.61
C PRO A 5 33.79 2.17 -13.06
N ASP A 6 33.20 0.99 -13.24
CA ASP A 6 33.06 0.32 -14.53
C ASP A 6 32.33 1.21 -15.55
N SER A 7 32.76 1.12 -16.81
CA SER A 7 32.23 1.88 -17.95
C SER A 7 30.76 1.61 -18.26
N ASP A 8 30.13 0.61 -17.64
CA ASP A 8 28.70 0.33 -17.80
C ASP A 8 27.80 0.96 -16.70
N LYS A 9 28.37 1.33 -15.54
CA LYS A 9 27.59 1.85 -14.40
C LYS A 9 27.20 3.32 -14.55
N ILE A 10 25.90 3.64 -14.47
CA ILE A 10 25.42 5.03 -14.39
C ILE A 10 25.56 5.58 -12.97
N LEU A 11 25.40 4.73 -11.95
CA LEU A 11 25.52 5.06 -10.54
C LEU A 11 26.35 3.98 -9.84
N ASP A 12 27.26 4.38 -8.96
CA ASP A 12 28.04 3.48 -8.10
C ASP A 12 28.19 4.12 -6.70
N ILE A 13 27.48 3.57 -5.73
CA ILE A 13 27.53 3.94 -4.31
C ILE A 13 28.46 2.95 -3.61
N ARG A 14 29.45 3.45 -2.89
CA ARG A 14 30.45 2.64 -2.17
C ARG A 14 30.49 3.02 -0.69
N ASP A 15 30.22 2.07 0.19
CA ASP A 15 30.30 2.20 1.66
C ASP A 15 29.67 3.50 2.22
N LEU A 16 28.51 3.89 1.70
CA LEU A 16 27.84 5.12 2.12
C LEU A 16 27.42 5.03 3.59
N GLN A 17 27.86 6.00 4.40
CA GLN A 17 27.53 6.10 5.82
C GLN A 17 26.98 7.49 6.15
N VAL A 18 25.73 7.54 6.59
CA VAL A 18 25.02 8.79 6.93
C VAL A 18 24.44 8.69 8.32
N SER A 19 24.83 9.61 9.20
CA SER A 19 24.32 9.73 10.57
C SER A 19 23.66 11.09 10.81
N PHE A 20 22.69 11.12 11.73
CA PHE A 20 21.98 12.32 12.14
C PHE A 20 22.24 12.56 13.61
N ARG A 21 22.73 13.76 13.96
CA ARG A 21 22.89 14.16 15.35
C ARG A 21 21.63 14.82 15.87
N SER A 22 21.07 14.28 16.95
CA SER A 22 19.92 14.85 17.66
C SER A 22 20.24 15.01 19.15
N ILE A 23 19.35 15.70 19.88
CA ILE A 23 19.44 15.82 21.35
C ILE A 23 19.38 14.45 22.03
N ALA A 24 18.66 13.49 21.44
CA ALA A 24 18.53 12.13 21.94
C ALA A 24 19.71 11.20 21.59
N GLY A 25 20.68 11.68 20.80
CA GLY A 25 21.85 10.91 20.38
C GLY A 25 22.07 10.91 18.86
N THR A 26 23.09 10.16 18.43
CA THR A 26 23.44 9.97 17.02
C THR A 26 22.72 8.76 16.46
N THR A 27 21.93 8.95 15.41
CA THR A 27 21.24 7.86 14.71
C THR A 27 21.92 7.62 13.36
N ARG A 28 22.41 6.40 13.11
CA ARG A 28 23.00 6.04 11.82
C ARG A 28 21.91 5.52 10.89
N ALA A 29 21.50 6.33 9.92
CA ALA A 29 20.41 5.99 8.99
C ALA A 29 20.89 5.13 7.81
N VAL A 30 22.13 5.33 7.38
CA VAL A 30 22.77 4.54 6.32
C VAL A 30 24.12 4.07 6.88
N ASN A 31 24.42 2.78 6.76
CA ASN A 31 25.52 2.12 7.48
C ASN A 31 26.30 1.16 6.56
N GLY A 32 27.01 1.72 5.58
CA GLY A 32 27.86 0.97 4.66
C GLY A 32 27.08 0.41 3.49
N VAL A 33 26.17 1.21 2.94
CA VAL A 33 25.42 0.83 1.73
C VAL A 33 26.35 0.89 0.53
N SER A 34 26.43 -0.21 -0.20
CA SER A 34 27.03 -0.26 -1.54
C SER A 34 25.97 -0.78 -2.52
N LEU A 35 25.81 -0.07 -3.64
CA LEU A 35 24.75 -0.29 -4.63
C LEU A 35 25.22 0.31 -5.96
N ASP A 36 24.95 -0.36 -7.07
CA ASP A 36 25.14 0.21 -8.40
C ASP A 36 23.90 0.09 -9.27
N VAL A 37 23.88 0.89 -10.34
CA VAL A 37 22.87 0.86 -11.39
C VAL A 37 23.60 0.87 -12.73
N ARG A 38 23.32 -0.09 -13.60
CA ARG A 38 23.86 -0.16 -14.97
C ARG A 38 23.05 0.72 -15.92
N SER A 39 23.63 1.04 -17.08
CA SER A 39 22.96 1.85 -18.10
C SER A 39 21.72 1.12 -18.63
N GLY A 40 20.55 1.77 -18.57
CA GLY A 40 19.26 1.19 -19.00
C GLY A 40 18.62 0.21 -18.02
N GLU A 41 19.25 -0.06 -16.87
CA GLU A 41 18.73 -0.96 -15.83
C GLU A 41 17.71 -0.24 -14.92
N ILE A 42 16.67 -0.96 -14.51
CA ILE A 42 15.81 -0.62 -13.36
C ILE A 42 16.27 -1.42 -12.16
N VAL A 43 16.71 -0.72 -11.11
CA VAL A 43 17.04 -1.33 -9.82
C VAL A 43 16.01 -0.94 -8.79
N GLY A 44 15.43 -1.94 -8.12
CA GLY A 44 14.51 -1.77 -6.99
C GLY A 44 15.23 -1.79 -5.65
N LEU A 45 15.14 -0.72 -4.86
CA LEU A 45 15.59 -0.68 -3.46
C LEU A 45 14.39 -0.86 -2.53
N VAL A 46 14.30 -2.03 -1.89
CA VAL A 46 13.15 -2.45 -1.09
C VAL A 46 13.49 -2.63 0.39
N GLY A 47 12.50 -2.56 1.26
CA GLY A 47 12.66 -2.85 2.69
C GLY A 47 11.59 -2.16 3.54
N GLU A 48 11.53 -2.49 4.84
CA GLU A 48 10.61 -1.86 5.80
C GLU A 48 10.86 -0.33 5.93
N SER A 49 9.85 0.40 6.37
CA SER A 49 9.88 1.84 6.57
C SER A 49 10.93 2.23 7.59
N GLY A 50 11.63 3.34 7.33
CA GLY A 50 12.71 3.82 8.19
C GLY A 50 14.03 3.06 8.08
N CYS A 51 14.18 2.09 7.16
CA CYS A 51 15.45 1.37 6.99
C CYS A 51 16.56 2.18 6.29
N GLY A 52 16.28 3.38 5.77
CA GLY A 52 17.29 4.28 5.18
C GLY A 52 17.16 4.56 3.67
N LYS A 53 16.20 3.94 2.96
CA LYS A 53 16.02 4.04 1.49
C LYS A 53 15.99 5.49 0.99
N SER A 54 15.08 6.31 1.52
CA SER A 54 14.94 7.72 1.08
C SER A 54 16.14 8.58 1.46
N VAL A 55 16.91 8.22 2.49
CA VAL A 55 18.18 8.91 2.82
C VAL A 55 19.26 8.56 1.80
N THR A 56 19.35 7.29 1.38
CA THR A 56 20.28 6.82 0.34
C THR A 56 20.08 7.59 -0.96
N ILE A 57 18.86 7.63 -1.49
CA ILE A 57 18.57 8.32 -2.77
C ILE A 57 18.76 9.83 -2.69
N ARG A 58 18.34 10.48 -1.59
CA ARG A 58 18.53 11.91 -1.39
C ARG A 58 20.00 12.29 -1.23
N SER A 59 20.84 11.35 -0.80
CA SER A 59 22.29 11.54 -0.72
C SER A 59 22.91 11.64 -2.11
N ILE A 60 22.36 10.98 -3.13
CA ILE A 60 22.87 11.05 -4.52
C ILE A 60 22.76 12.48 -5.06
N VAL A 61 21.61 13.10 -4.83
CA VAL A 61 21.29 14.44 -5.35
C VAL A 61 21.61 15.57 -4.37
N GLY A 62 22.12 15.31 -3.17
CA GLY A 62 22.43 16.33 -2.16
C GLY A 62 21.22 17.02 -1.54
N LEU A 63 20.13 16.28 -1.31
CA LEU A 63 18.89 16.78 -0.68
C LEU A 63 18.75 16.40 0.80
N VAL A 64 19.74 15.72 1.38
CA VAL A 64 19.76 15.43 2.82
C VAL A 64 20.15 16.71 3.58
N PRO A 65 19.31 17.22 4.51
CA PRO A 65 19.63 18.42 5.28
C PRO A 65 20.90 18.24 6.13
N SER A 66 21.92 19.06 5.88
CA SER A 66 23.19 19.04 6.62
C SER A 66 23.56 20.45 7.05
N PRO A 67 23.57 20.76 8.38
CA PRO A 67 23.18 19.92 9.52
C PRO A 67 21.67 19.58 9.56
N PRO A 68 21.23 18.51 10.29
CA PRO A 68 21.99 17.69 11.23
C PRO A 68 22.67 16.43 10.65
N ALA A 69 22.55 16.17 9.35
CA ALA A 69 23.19 15.00 8.74
C ALA A 69 24.72 15.13 8.65
N GLN A 70 25.40 14.02 8.84
CA GLN A 70 26.85 13.85 8.73
C GLN A 70 27.16 12.65 7.83
N PHE A 71 27.97 12.89 6.81
CA PHE A 71 28.50 11.86 5.93
C PHE A 71 29.82 11.39 6.53
N GLU A 72 29.81 10.22 7.16
CA GLU A 72 30.96 9.69 7.91
C GLU A 72 31.98 9.02 7.00
N ASN A 73 31.49 8.30 5.99
CA ASN A 73 32.29 7.62 4.98
C ASN A 73 31.47 7.40 3.69
N GLY A 74 32.18 6.98 2.66
CA GLY A 74 31.62 6.51 1.40
C GLY A 74 31.80 7.47 0.24
N GLU A 75 31.56 6.96 -0.95
CA GLU A 75 31.66 7.68 -2.22
C GLU A 75 30.38 7.42 -3.02
N ILE A 76 29.90 8.44 -3.73
CA ILE A 76 28.81 8.28 -4.69
C ILE A 76 29.31 8.77 -6.04
N TRP A 77 29.44 7.85 -7.00
CA TRP A 77 29.86 8.17 -8.36
C TRP A 77 28.65 8.13 -9.29
N LEU A 78 28.42 9.24 -9.99
CA LEU A 78 27.35 9.39 -10.97
C LEU A 78 27.94 9.71 -12.33
N ARG A 79 27.49 9.01 -13.36
CA ARG A 79 27.79 9.36 -14.75
C ARG A 79 26.95 10.57 -15.14
N THR A 80 27.64 11.63 -15.55
CA THR A 80 27.03 12.85 -16.05
C THR A 80 27.41 13.05 -17.51
N ARG A 81 26.77 14.00 -18.20
CA ARG A 81 27.20 14.42 -19.54
C ARG A 81 28.64 14.98 -19.58
N ARG A 82 29.25 15.29 -18.44
CA ARG A 82 30.66 15.72 -18.30
C ARG A 82 31.61 14.58 -17.92
N GLY A 83 31.11 13.35 -17.84
CA GLY A 83 31.85 12.18 -17.37
C GLY A 83 31.48 11.77 -15.94
N MET A 84 32.29 10.87 -15.37
CA MET A 84 32.05 10.35 -14.04
C MET A 84 32.33 11.42 -12.97
N THR A 85 31.36 11.67 -12.11
CA THR A 85 31.38 12.74 -11.09
C THR A 85 31.09 12.16 -9.72
N GLU A 86 31.96 12.44 -8.75
CA GLU A 86 31.72 12.11 -7.35
C GLU A 86 30.78 13.16 -6.74
N THR A 87 29.60 12.75 -6.25
CA THR A 87 28.52 13.69 -5.92
C THR A 87 28.59 14.26 -4.50
N LEU A 88 29.19 13.56 -3.54
CA LEU A 88 29.27 14.05 -2.15
C LEU A 88 30.15 15.29 -2.04
N SER A 89 31.23 15.37 -2.84
CA SER A 89 32.08 16.55 -2.95
C SER A 89 31.31 17.77 -3.49
N LEU A 90 30.23 17.56 -4.24
CA LEU A 90 29.37 18.62 -4.76
C LEU A 90 28.36 19.14 -3.74
N HIS A 91 28.16 18.48 -2.59
CA HIS A 91 27.16 18.88 -1.59
C HIS A 91 27.36 20.31 -1.06
N LYS A 92 28.59 20.83 -1.14
CA LYS A 92 28.92 22.21 -0.75
C LYS A 92 28.86 23.22 -1.92
N ASN A 93 28.66 22.75 -3.15
CA ASN A 93 28.64 23.55 -4.37
C ASN A 93 27.25 23.51 -5.02
N MET A 94 26.38 24.44 -4.59
CA MET A 94 25.02 24.53 -5.10
C MET A 94 24.93 24.77 -6.61
N LYS A 95 25.91 25.44 -7.22
CA LYS A 95 25.93 25.65 -8.69
C LYS A 95 26.17 24.34 -9.43
N ALA A 96 27.10 23.52 -8.94
CA ALA A 96 27.36 22.20 -9.53
C ALA A 96 26.17 21.25 -9.34
N LEU A 97 25.57 21.22 -8.14
CA LEU A 97 24.36 20.44 -7.89
C LEU A 97 23.20 20.87 -8.78
N ARG A 98 22.99 22.18 -8.95
CA ARG A 98 21.97 22.69 -9.89
C ARG A 98 22.22 22.20 -11.31
N GLN A 99 23.46 22.17 -11.80
CA GLN A 99 23.74 21.71 -13.15
C GLN A 99 23.51 20.21 -13.35
N MET A 100 23.77 19.41 -12.31
CA MET A 100 23.58 17.95 -12.33
C MET A 100 22.11 17.55 -12.21
N ARG A 101 21.37 18.21 -11.31
CA ARG A 101 19.93 17.97 -11.11
C ARG A 101 19.14 18.34 -12.36
N GLY A 102 18.09 17.59 -12.67
CA GLY A 102 17.27 17.79 -13.87
C GLY A 102 17.89 17.18 -15.12
N ARG A 103 19.14 17.53 -15.42
CA ARG A 103 19.80 17.19 -16.70
C ARG A 103 20.53 15.85 -16.72
N ASP A 104 21.22 15.50 -15.64
CA ASP A 104 21.95 14.23 -15.51
C ASP A 104 21.16 13.24 -14.62
N VAL A 105 20.57 13.76 -13.53
CA VAL A 105 19.74 12.98 -12.60
C VAL A 105 18.51 13.78 -12.17
N SER A 106 17.36 13.12 -12.13
CA SER A 106 16.10 13.71 -11.65
C SER A 106 15.44 12.83 -10.62
N MET A 107 14.53 13.40 -9.82
CA MET A 107 13.84 12.70 -8.76
C MET A 107 12.33 12.90 -8.83
N ILE A 108 11.58 11.79 -8.74
CA ILE A 108 10.16 11.78 -8.41
C ILE A 108 10.05 11.57 -6.91
N PHE A 109 9.39 12.50 -6.24
CA PHE A 109 9.17 12.47 -4.80
C PHE A 109 7.88 11.72 -4.45
N GLN A 110 7.83 11.17 -3.24
CA GLN A 110 6.75 10.32 -2.71
C GLN A 110 5.34 10.94 -2.69
N GLU A 111 5.21 12.26 -2.50
CA GLU A 111 3.89 12.92 -2.37
C GLU A 111 3.74 14.09 -3.36
N PRO A 112 2.93 13.95 -4.43
CA PRO A 112 2.83 14.96 -5.48
C PRO A 112 2.41 16.34 -4.99
N MET A 113 1.47 16.41 -4.04
CA MET A 113 0.98 17.68 -3.48
C MET A 113 2.03 18.49 -2.73
N ARG A 114 3.05 17.83 -2.18
CA ARG A 114 4.14 18.49 -1.46
C ARG A 114 5.28 18.90 -2.38
N SER A 115 5.33 18.30 -3.57
CA SER A 115 6.43 18.46 -4.52
C SER A 115 6.16 19.52 -5.59
N VAL A 116 4.89 19.75 -5.92
CA VAL A 116 4.50 20.82 -6.85
C VAL A 116 4.06 22.08 -6.09
N HIS A 117 4.35 23.24 -6.66
CA HIS A 117 3.96 24.52 -6.10
C HIS A 117 2.44 24.74 -6.29
N PRO A 118 1.63 24.85 -5.22
CA PRO A 118 0.18 24.82 -5.32
C PRO A 118 -0.43 26.08 -5.96
N MET A 119 0.30 27.20 -5.95
CA MET A 119 -0.13 28.49 -6.53
C MET A 119 0.48 28.78 -7.90
N MET A 120 1.17 27.81 -8.52
CA MET A 120 1.67 27.92 -9.88
C MET A 120 0.99 26.89 -10.78
N THR A 121 0.78 27.23 -12.04
CA THR A 121 0.24 26.28 -13.00
C THR A 121 1.27 25.19 -13.29
N ILE A 122 0.79 24.01 -13.69
CA ILE A 122 1.65 22.86 -13.99
C ILE A 122 2.54 23.16 -15.20
N GLY A 123 1.98 23.76 -16.26
CA GLY A 123 2.76 24.13 -17.44
C GLY A 123 3.93 25.04 -17.09
N LYS A 124 3.68 26.09 -16.30
CA LYS A 124 4.74 27.03 -15.89
C LYS A 124 5.88 26.34 -15.12
N GLN A 125 5.53 25.44 -14.20
CA GLN A 125 6.52 24.72 -13.39
C GLN A 125 7.40 23.80 -14.25
N ILE A 126 6.82 23.12 -15.24
CA ILE A 126 7.57 22.23 -16.13
C ILE A 126 8.43 23.04 -17.11
N THR A 127 7.87 24.10 -17.71
CA THR A 127 8.60 24.98 -18.64
C THR A 127 9.80 25.66 -17.96
N GLU A 128 9.68 26.03 -16.68
CA GLU A 128 10.79 26.62 -15.90
C GLU A 128 12.01 25.69 -15.84
N GLY A 129 11.80 24.37 -15.74
CA GLY A 129 12.87 23.38 -15.79
C GLY A 129 13.67 23.46 -17.09
N ILE A 130 12.99 23.53 -18.24
CA ILE A 130 13.66 23.65 -19.54
C ILE A 130 14.48 24.95 -19.61
N LEU A 131 13.87 26.07 -19.24
CA LEU A 131 14.50 27.39 -19.34
C LEU A 131 15.72 27.56 -18.42
N GLU A 132 15.77 26.86 -17.29
CA GLU A 132 16.92 26.88 -16.38
C GLU A 132 18.09 26.03 -16.90
N HIS A 133 17.81 24.94 -17.63
CA HIS A 133 18.83 23.94 -17.99
C HIS A 133 19.28 23.97 -19.45
N GLU A 134 18.50 24.59 -20.33
CA GLU A 134 18.70 24.60 -21.78
C GLU A 134 18.60 26.02 -22.35
N VAL A 135 19.34 26.27 -23.44
CA VAL A 135 19.31 27.56 -24.15
C VAL A 135 18.30 27.43 -25.28
N VAL A 136 17.04 27.66 -24.96
CA VAL A 136 15.90 27.63 -25.90
C VAL A 136 15.05 28.88 -25.72
N ASP A 137 14.27 29.23 -26.75
CA ASP A 137 13.32 30.33 -26.60
C ASP A 137 12.08 29.90 -25.77
N PRO A 138 11.36 30.86 -25.15
CA PRO A 138 10.20 30.53 -24.32
C PRO A 138 9.04 29.84 -25.05
N ALA A 139 8.90 30.02 -26.37
CA ALA A 139 7.84 29.37 -27.15
C ALA A 139 8.21 27.91 -27.42
N GLU A 140 9.46 27.64 -27.80
CA GLU A 140 9.99 26.28 -27.94
C GLU A 140 9.90 25.50 -26.61
N ALA A 141 10.23 26.15 -25.48
CA ALA A 141 10.08 25.54 -24.16
C ALA A 141 8.62 25.21 -23.82
N TYR A 142 7.67 26.06 -24.23
CA TYR A 142 6.25 25.79 -24.06
C TYR A 142 5.81 24.58 -24.89
N ASP A 143 6.17 24.52 -26.17
CA ASP A 143 5.81 23.43 -27.07
C ASP A 143 6.38 22.08 -26.59
N ARG A 144 7.65 22.06 -26.17
CA ARG A 144 8.28 20.87 -25.55
C ARG A 144 7.60 20.46 -24.25
N THR A 145 7.07 21.42 -23.49
CA THR A 145 6.29 21.10 -22.28
C THR A 145 4.97 20.42 -22.66
N VAL A 146 4.28 20.90 -23.69
CA VAL A 146 3.05 20.28 -24.21
C VAL A 146 3.34 18.86 -24.72
N GLU A 147 4.43 18.67 -25.47
CA GLU A 147 4.88 17.34 -25.92
C GLU A 147 5.20 16.41 -24.75
N MET A 148 5.88 16.91 -23.71
CA MET A 148 6.18 16.10 -22.52
C MET A 148 4.91 15.71 -21.77
N LEU A 149 3.93 16.62 -21.65
CA LEU A 149 2.63 16.33 -21.05
C LEU A 149 1.84 15.29 -21.87
N ASP A 150 1.93 15.34 -23.20
CA ASP A 150 1.36 14.33 -24.10
C ASP A 150 2.03 12.97 -23.90
N LEU A 151 3.37 12.96 -23.83
CA LEU A 151 4.18 11.76 -23.68
C LEU A 151 3.90 11.02 -22.36
N VAL A 152 3.61 11.76 -21.27
CA VAL A 152 3.19 11.14 -19.99
C VAL A 152 1.69 10.80 -19.95
N GLY A 153 0.95 11.06 -21.02
CA GLY A 153 -0.45 10.69 -21.19
C GLY A 153 -1.46 11.61 -20.50
N LEU A 154 -1.18 12.91 -20.34
CA LEU A 154 -2.21 13.84 -19.88
C LEU A 154 -3.24 14.11 -20.99
N PRO A 155 -4.55 14.06 -20.71
CA PRO A 155 -5.56 14.38 -21.71
C PRO A 155 -5.58 15.88 -22.03
N ASN A 156 -5.68 16.22 -23.31
CA ASN A 156 -5.64 17.59 -23.81
C ASN A 156 -4.46 18.42 -23.23
N PRO A 157 -3.20 18.04 -23.51
CA PRO A 157 -2.00 18.63 -22.87
C PRO A 157 -1.97 20.16 -22.83
N ALA A 158 -2.31 20.80 -23.96
CA ALA A 158 -2.38 22.26 -24.06
C ALA A 158 -3.37 22.91 -23.07
N ALA A 159 -4.51 22.25 -22.78
CA ALA A 159 -5.45 22.72 -21.78
C ALA A 159 -4.92 22.53 -20.35
N GLN A 160 -4.15 21.47 -20.10
CA GLN A 160 -3.57 21.18 -18.77
C GLN A 160 -2.48 22.18 -18.38
N MET A 161 -1.82 22.83 -19.34
CA MET A 161 -0.79 23.85 -19.11
C MET A 161 -1.22 24.95 -18.12
N ASN A 162 -2.50 25.32 -18.16
CA ASN A 162 -3.05 26.41 -17.37
C ASN A 162 -3.68 25.96 -16.04
N ARG A 163 -3.65 24.65 -15.73
CA ARG A 163 -4.27 24.11 -14.53
C ARG A 163 -3.32 24.11 -13.34
N TYR A 164 -3.89 24.19 -12.16
CA TYR A 164 -3.17 24.06 -10.90
C TYR A 164 -3.19 22.60 -10.42
N ALA A 165 -2.21 22.23 -9.59
CA ALA A 165 -2.07 20.87 -9.07
C ALA A 165 -3.33 20.33 -8.36
N HIS A 166 -4.03 21.19 -7.62
CA HIS A 166 -5.24 20.83 -6.89
C HIS A 166 -6.47 20.62 -7.80
N GLU A 167 -6.40 21.03 -9.06
CA GLU A 167 -7.46 20.82 -10.06
C GLU A 167 -7.28 19.50 -10.82
N LEU A 168 -6.11 18.86 -10.72
CA LEU A 168 -5.79 17.58 -11.35
C LEU A 168 -6.21 16.40 -10.47
N SER A 169 -6.60 15.28 -11.09
CA SER A 169 -6.77 13.99 -10.41
C SER A 169 -5.44 13.49 -9.84
N GLY A 170 -5.47 12.49 -8.95
CA GLY A 170 -4.25 11.90 -8.39
C GLY A 170 -3.29 11.37 -9.47
N GLY A 171 -3.83 10.61 -10.43
CA GLY A 171 -3.07 10.08 -11.58
C GLY A 171 -2.52 11.19 -12.49
N MET A 172 -3.34 12.17 -12.87
CA MET A 172 -2.89 13.31 -13.68
C MET A 172 -1.79 14.12 -12.98
N ARG A 173 -1.90 14.30 -11.66
CA ARG A 173 -0.89 14.99 -10.85
C ARG A 173 0.41 14.20 -10.80
N GLN A 174 0.34 12.88 -10.69
CA GLN A 174 1.53 12.02 -10.75
C GLN A 174 2.20 12.09 -12.13
N ARG A 175 1.42 11.99 -13.22
CA ARG A 175 1.93 12.14 -14.59
C ARG A 175 2.59 13.51 -14.81
N ALA A 176 1.99 14.58 -14.29
CA ALA A 176 2.57 15.93 -14.33
C ALA A 176 3.91 16.02 -13.55
N LEU A 177 4.03 15.32 -12.41
CA LEU A 177 5.27 15.24 -11.65
C LEU A 177 6.35 14.44 -12.41
N ILE A 178 5.96 13.37 -13.10
CA ILE A 178 6.85 12.60 -13.98
C ILE A 178 7.34 13.49 -15.14
N ALA A 179 6.43 14.24 -15.78
CA ALA A 179 6.79 15.20 -16.82
C ALA A 179 7.80 16.23 -16.31
N LEU A 180 7.57 16.81 -15.13
CA LEU A 180 8.50 17.73 -14.48
C LEU A 180 9.89 17.11 -14.27
N ALA A 181 9.96 15.85 -13.85
CA ALA A 181 11.22 15.15 -13.62
C ALA A 181 11.96 14.82 -14.93
N LEU A 182 11.24 14.57 -16.02
CA LEU A 182 11.80 14.06 -17.27
C LEU A 182 12.00 15.10 -18.36
N VAL A 183 11.48 16.32 -18.20
CA VAL A 183 11.50 17.37 -19.23
C VAL A 183 12.91 17.71 -19.74
N CYS A 184 13.93 17.54 -18.91
CA CYS A 184 15.34 17.77 -19.24
C CYS A 184 16.11 16.51 -19.71
N HIS A 185 15.41 15.39 -19.91
CA HIS A 185 15.93 14.09 -20.34
C HIS A 185 17.13 13.60 -19.49
N PRO A 186 16.90 13.24 -18.21
CA PRO A 186 17.94 12.74 -17.31
C PRO A 186 18.44 11.36 -17.73
N GLN A 187 19.69 11.03 -17.39
CA GLN A 187 20.25 9.68 -17.60
C GLN A 187 19.84 8.71 -16.50
N LEU A 188 19.57 9.23 -15.29
CA LEU A 188 19.12 8.47 -14.14
C LEU A 188 17.86 9.11 -13.53
N LEU A 189 16.80 8.31 -13.42
CA LEU A 189 15.59 8.67 -12.69
C LEU A 189 15.59 8.03 -11.30
N LEU A 190 15.47 8.85 -10.28
CA LEU A 190 15.35 8.47 -8.88
C LEU A 190 13.86 8.50 -8.48
N ALA A 191 13.23 7.36 -8.30
CA ALA A 191 11.79 7.29 -7.99
C ALA A 191 11.57 6.86 -6.52
N ASP A 192 11.27 7.82 -5.64
CA ASP A 192 11.01 7.58 -4.22
C ASP A 192 9.51 7.31 -4.01
N GLU A 193 9.11 6.03 -4.01
CA GLU A 193 7.71 5.61 -3.85
C GLU A 193 6.72 6.32 -4.81
N PRO A 194 6.92 6.21 -6.14
CA PRO A 194 6.19 7.00 -7.14
C PRO A 194 4.70 6.64 -7.27
N THR A 195 4.22 5.62 -6.57
CA THR A 195 2.82 5.15 -6.66
C THR A 195 2.10 5.20 -5.33
N THR A 196 2.74 5.73 -4.28
CA THR A 196 2.10 5.87 -2.97
C THR A 196 0.88 6.79 -3.06
N ALA A 197 -0.19 6.40 -2.35
CA ALA A 197 -1.49 7.09 -2.34
C ALA A 197 -2.26 7.13 -3.68
N LEU A 198 -1.88 6.27 -4.64
CA LEU A 198 -2.66 6.00 -5.85
C LEU A 198 -3.43 4.69 -5.69
N ASP A 199 -4.54 4.54 -6.40
CA ASP A 199 -5.22 3.24 -6.48
C ASP A 199 -4.43 2.25 -7.36
N VAL A 200 -4.76 0.96 -7.24
CA VAL A 200 -4.03 -0.13 -7.90
C VAL A 200 -4.00 0.03 -9.42
N THR A 201 -5.07 0.54 -10.03
CA THR A 201 -5.12 0.70 -11.51
C THR A 201 -4.23 1.83 -11.96
N ILE A 202 -4.30 3.00 -11.31
CA ILE A 202 -3.43 4.14 -11.62
C ILE A 202 -1.98 3.81 -11.29
N GLN A 203 -1.72 3.10 -10.19
CA GLN A 203 -0.39 2.60 -9.87
C GLN A 203 0.18 1.75 -11.02
N ALA A 204 -0.57 0.76 -11.51
CA ALA A 204 -0.13 -0.06 -12.63
C ALA A 204 0.15 0.78 -13.90
N GLN A 205 -0.74 1.72 -14.24
CA GLN A 205 -0.53 2.63 -15.38
C GLN A 205 0.73 3.50 -15.23
N ILE A 206 1.03 3.97 -14.01
CA ILE A 206 2.23 4.79 -13.75
C ILE A 206 3.51 3.96 -13.85
N LEU A 207 3.49 2.71 -13.37
CA LEU A 207 4.65 1.81 -13.47
C LEU A 207 4.93 1.43 -14.92
N GLU A 208 3.88 1.11 -15.69
CA GLU A 208 3.97 0.87 -17.13
C GLU A 208 4.49 2.11 -17.87
N LEU A 209 4.00 3.30 -17.52
CA LEU A 209 4.52 4.55 -18.06
C LEU A 209 6.02 4.71 -17.78
N ILE A 210 6.49 4.44 -16.56
CA ILE A 210 7.92 4.52 -16.22
C ILE A 210 8.74 3.52 -17.04
N ARG A 211 8.25 2.30 -17.24
CA ARG A 211 8.87 1.27 -18.09
C ARG A 211 9.00 1.73 -19.54
N ASP A 212 7.91 2.23 -20.11
CA ASP A 212 7.89 2.73 -21.49
C ASP A 212 8.83 3.93 -21.68
N LEU A 213 8.84 4.84 -20.71
CA LEU A 213 9.72 6.02 -20.74
C LEU A 213 11.19 5.64 -20.58
N ARG A 214 11.50 4.62 -19.77
CA ARG A 214 12.87 4.06 -19.67
C ARG A 214 13.38 3.68 -21.05
N GLU A 215 12.58 2.92 -21.81
CA GLU A 215 12.96 2.42 -23.13
C GLU A 215 13.05 3.54 -24.16
N ARG A 216 12.04 4.41 -24.22
CA ARG A 216 11.99 5.54 -25.17
C ARG A 216 13.10 6.55 -24.94
N MET A 217 13.43 6.84 -23.67
CA MET A 217 14.46 7.83 -23.30
C MET A 217 15.85 7.21 -23.05
N ARG A 218 15.97 5.87 -23.05
CA ARG A 218 17.21 5.14 -22.72
C ARG A 218 17.81 5.58 -21.39
N MET A 219 16.96 5.78 -20.38
CA MET A 219 17.37 6.16 -19.03
C MET A 219 17.47 4.92 -18.12
N SER A 220 18.23 5.03 -17.03
CA SER A 220 18.19 4.06 -15.93
C SER A 220 17.23 4.54 -14.84
N VAL A 221 16.71 3.61 -14.03
CA VAL A 221 15.79 3.95 -12.93
C VAL A 221 16.27 3.30 -11.63
N LEU A 222 16.37 4.10 -10.55
CA LEU A 222 16.47 3.59 -9.19
C LEU A 222 15.13 3.81 -8.49
N LEU A 223 14.39 2.72 -8.29
CA LEU A 223 13.04 2.73 -7.73
C LEU A 223 13.09 2.34 -6.25
N ILE A 224 12.59 3.19 -5.37
CA ILE A 224 12.30 2.84 -3.97
C ILE A 224 10.83 2.47 -3.86
N THR A 225 10.58 1.33 -3.22
CA THR A 225 9.22 0.93 -2.83
C THR A 225 9.28 0.00 -1.62
N HIS A 226 8.19 -0.05 -0.87
CA HIS A 226 7.97 -1.06 0.16
C HIS A 226 7.13 -2.25 -0.37
N ASN A 227 6.60 -2.16 -1.59
CA ASN A 227 5.77 -3.20 -2.21
C ASN A 227 6.63 -4.09 -3.14
N MET A 228 6.89 -5.31 -2.69
CA MET A 228 7.64 -6.31 -3.46
C MET A 228 6.96 -6.67 -4.80
N GLY A 229 5.64 -6.72 -4.86
CA GLY A 229 4.91 -7.03 -6.11
C GLY A 229 5.17 -6.00 -7.21
N VAL A 230 5.28 -4.72 -6.85
CA VAL A 230 5.64 -3.64 -7.79
C VAL A 230 7.02 -3.89 -8.40
N VAL A 231 7.98 -4.28 -7.58
CA VAL A 231 9.36 -4.56 -8.04
C VAL A 231 9.41 -5.81 -8.90
N ALA A 232 8.60 -6.83 -8.58
CA ALA A 232 8.52 -8.08 -9.33
C ALA A 232 8.18 -7.89 -10.82
N ASN A 233 7.45 -6.82 -11.15
CA ASN A 233 6.93 -6.57 -12.50
C ASN A 233 7.67 -5.45 -13.25
N LEU A 234 8.58 -4.73 -12.59
CA LEU A 234 9.22 -3.55 -13.16
C LEU A 234 10.75 -3.57 -13.10
N ALA A 235 11.33 -4.09 -12.03
CA ALA A 235 12.78 -4.05 -11.87
C ALA A 235 13.47 -5.18 -12.64
N ASP A 236 14.73 -4.94 -13.00
CA ASP A 236 15.62 -5.98 -13.51
C ASP A 236 16.37 -6.64 -12.33
N ARG A 237 16.73 -5.83 -11.33
CA ARG A 237 17.47 -6.24 -10.12
C ARG A 237 16.91 -5.62 -8.86
N ILE A 238 16.99 -6.34 -7.73
CA ILE A 238 16.48 -5.90 -6.43
C ILE A 238 17.64 -5.84 -5.44
N SER A 239 17.67 -4.79 -4.63
CA SER A 239 18.47 -4.70 -3.41
C SER A 239 17.56 -4.52 -2.20
N VAL A 240 17.63 -5.47 -1.27
CA VAL A 240 16.81 -5.53 -0.05
C VAL A 240 17.58 -4.87 1.11
N MET A 241 17.00 -3.83 1.70
CA MET A 241 17.63 -3.00 2.73
C MET A 241 16.97 -3.18 4.10
N TYR A 242 17.79 -3.29 5.15
CA TYR A 242 17.37 -3.36 6.53
C TYR A 242 18.34 -2.59 7.45
N LEU A 243 17.80 -1.74 8.34
CA LEU A 243 18.57 -0.92 9.30
C LEU A 243 19.86 -0.29 8.74
N GLY A 244 19.76 0.38 7.59
CA GLY A 244 20.88 1.08 6.98
C GLY A 244 21.83 0.19 6.18
N LYS A 245 21.55 -1.10 6.00
CA LYS A 245 22.42 -2.06 5.29
C LYS A 245 21.68 -2.77 4.16
N ILE A 246 22.41 -3.14 3.10
CA ILE A 246 21.92 -4.05 2.07
C ILE A 246 22.09 -5.48 2.58
N MET A 247 21.00 -6.22 2.64
CA MET A 247 20.94 -7.59 3.17
C MET A 247 21.03 -8.62 2.06
N GLU A 248 20.49 -8.31 0.89
CA GLU A 248 20.50 -9.18 -0.28
C GLU A 248 20.36 -8.35 -1.55
N THR A 249 21.07 -8.72 -2.61
CA THR A 249 20.94 -8.15 -3.94
C THR A 249 20.91 -9.28 -4.96
N GLY A 250 19.99 -9.28 -5.91
CA GLY A 250 19.89 -10.32 -6.94
C GLY A 250 18.91 -9.92 -8.03
N SER A 251 18.90 -10.65 -9.15
CA SER A 251 17.85 -10.45 -10.17
C SER A 251 16.46 -10.67 -9.56
N VAL A 252 15.43 -10.08 -10.17
CA VAL A 252 14.05 -10.29 -9.71
C VAL A 252 13.71 -11.77 -9.67
N GLU A 253 14.11 -12.53 -10.69
CA GLU A 253 13.85 -13.97 -10.76
C GLU A 253 14.47 -14.73 -9.58
N GLU A 254 15.73 -14.48 -9.26
CA GLU A 254 16.42 -15.12 -8.15
C GLU A 254 15.82 -14.77 -6.80
N ILE A 255 15.53 -13.49 -6.56
CA ILE A 255 15.00 -13.02 -5.28
C ILE A 255 13.61 -13.60 -5.01
N PHE A 256 12.75 -13.74 -6.03
CA PHE A 256 11.40 -14.28 -5.84
C PHE A 256 11.36 -15.80 -5.80
N LYS A 257 12.21 -16.49 -6.57
CA LYS A 257 12.23 -17.97 -6.61
C LYS A 257 13.08 -18.58 -5.49
N GLU A 258 14.24 -18.01 -5.23
CA GLU A 258 15.23 -18.55 -4.30
C GLU A 258 15.84 -17.45 -3.40
N PRO A 259 15.01 -16.76 -2.59
CA PRO A 259 15.49 -15.75 -1.65
C PRO A 259 16.45 -16.39 -0.64
N ALA A 260 17.66 -15.84 -0.53
CA ALA A 260 18.69 -16.39 0.32
C ALA A 260 18.60 -15.86 1.76
N HIS A 261 18.42 -14.55 1.95
CA HIS A 261 18.48 -13.95 3.28
C HIS A 261 17.15 -14.17 4.04
N PRO A 262 17.17 -14.59 5.33
CA PRO A 262 15.94 -14.85 6.10
C PRO A 262 14.97 -13.66 6.20
N TYR A 263 15.49 -12.43 6.17
CA TYR A 263 14.68 -11.21 6.06
C TYR A 263 13.90 -11.14 4.74
N THR A 264 14.55 -11.38 3.60
CA THR A 264 13.92 -11.39 2.27
C THR A 264 12.85 -12.47 2.19
N GLN A 265 13.15 -13.67 2.68
CA GLN A 265 12.20 -14.77 2.80
C GLN A 265 10.96 -14.35 3.61
N GLY A 266 11.17 -13.72 4.76
CA GLY A 266 10.09 -13.25 5.61
C GLY A 266 9.25 -12.11 4.99
N LEU A 267 9.88 -11.20 4.22
CA LEU A 267 9.16 -10.15 3.48
C LEU A 267 8.24 -10.76 2.42
N LEU A 268 8.75 -11.70 1.62
CA LEU A 268 7.97 -12.38 0.58
C LEU A 268 6.83 -13.21 1.18
N ALA A 269 7.10 -13.95 2.26
CA ALA A 269 6.10 -14.75 2.95
C ALA A 269 4.99 -13.90 3.65
N SER A 270 5.25 -12.61 3.88
CA SER A 270 4.26 -11.67 4.45
C SER A 270 3.28 -11.12 3.42
N MET A 271 3.49 -11.35 2.13
CA MET A 271 2.60 -10.86 1.08
C MET A 271 1.30 -11.67 1.03
N PRO A 272 0.12 -11.04 1.08
CA PRO A 272 -1.12 -11.73 0.79
C PRO A 272 -1.13 -12.16 -0.67
N SER A 273 -1.53 -13.40 -0.92
CA SER A 273 -1.61 -13.99 -2.25
C SER A 273 -3.07 -14.28 -2.60
N LEU A 274 -3.47 -13.98 -3.83
CA LEU A 274 -4.78 -14.37 -4.37
C LEU A 274 -4.95 -15.90 -4.44
N PHE A 275 -3.84 -16.63 -4.46
CA PHE A 275 -3.79 -18.08 -4.58
C PHE A 275 -3.76 -18.81 -3.23
N SER A 276 -3.52 -18.08 -2.13
CA SER A 276 -3.54 -18.67 -0.79
C SER A 276 -4.97 -18.86 -0.30
N GLN A 277 -5.15 -19.81 0.62
CA GLN A 277 -6.43 -19.98 1.31
C GLN A 277 -6.80 -18.67 2.03
N PRO A 278 -8.06 -18.19 1.88
CA PRO A 278 -8.52 -17.00 2.60
C PRO A 278 -8.59 -17.29 4.10
N LYS A 279 -8.50 -16.25 4.92
CA LYS A 279 -8.59 -16.29 6.38
C LYS A 279 -7.58 -17.21 7.10
N THR A 280 -6.50 -17.61 6.43
CA THR A 280 -5.38 -18.28 7.09
C THR A 280 -4.40 -17.26 7.66
N HIS A 281 -3.82 -17.54 8.81
CA HIS A 281 -2.83 -16.64 9.41
C HIS A 281 -1.62 -16.43 8.48
N LEU A 282 -1.37 -15.19 8.06
CA LEU A 282 -0.22 -14.83 7.23
C LEU A 282 1.07 -15.00 8.03
N GLN A 283 2.13 -15.45 7.39
CA GLN A 283 3.46 -15.38 8.01
C GLN A 283 3.84 -13.91 8.14
N SER A 284 4.34 -13.51 9.30
CA SER A 284 4.81 -12.15 9.50
C SER A 284 6.20 -12.17 10.12
N LEU A 285 7.05 -11.21 9.76
CA LEU A 285 8.32 -11.02 10.45
C LEU A 285 8.09 -10.84 11.95
N ARG A 286 8.88 -11.56 12.76
CA ARG A 286 8.78 -11.53 14.23
C ARG A 286 9.19 -10.17 14.77
N GLY A 287 8.61 -9.79 15.91
CA GLY A 287 8.97 -8.58 16.64
C GLY A 287 8.68 -7.27 15.90
N VAL A 288 9.32 -6.19 16.37
CA VAL A 288 9.24 -4.83 15.81
C VAL A 288 10.62 -4.46 15.28
N VAL A 289 10.68 -3.67 14.20
CA VAL A 289 11.94 -3.10 13.71
C VAL A 289 12.57 -2.26 14.83
N PRO A 290 13.82 -2.56 15.26
CA PRO A 290 14.52 -1.75 16.25
C PRO A 290 14.67 -0.30 15.80
N GLU A 291 14.72 0.63 16.75
CA GLU A 291 15.13 1.99 16.43
C GLU A 291 16.58 1.98 15.91
N LEU A 292 16.88 2.76 14.87
CA LEU A 292 18.22 2.83 14.26
C LEU A 292 19.32 3.20 15.28
N ALA A 293 18.98 3.96 16.33
CA ALA A 293 19.90 4.30 17.43
C ALA A 293 20.24 3.10 18.33
N MET A 294 19.41 2.05 18.32
CA MET A 294 19.53 0.82 19.10
C MET A 294 19.81 -0.40 18.22
N ALA A 295 20.36 -0.20 17.02
CA ALA A 295 20.66 -1.31 16.11
C ALA A 295 21.58 -2.36 16.79
N PRO A 296 21.30 -3.67 16.63
CA PRO A 296 22.09 -4.74 17.25
C PRO A 296 23.57 -4.66 16.86
N LYS A 297 24.44 -5.13 17.76
CA LYS A 297 25.85 -5.39 17.42
C LYS A 297 25.93 -6.66 16.59
N GLY A 298 26.72 -6.63 15.50
CA GLY A 298 26.87 -7.77 14.59
C GLY A 298 25.84 -7.79 13.46
N CYS A 299 25.14 -8.91 13.29
CA CYS A 299 24.06 -9.03 12.33
C CYS A 299 22.86 -8.19 12.76
N VAL A 300 22.55 -7.15 11.98
CA VAL A 300 21.45 -6.22 12.28
C VAL A 300 20.08 -6.90 12.36
N PHE A 301 19.90 -8.07 11.74
CA PHE A 301 18.64 -8.82 11.72
C PHE A 301 18.58 -9.96 12.77
N ALA A 302 19.63 -10.16 13.58
CA ALA A 302 19.72 -11.30 14.51
C ALA A 302 18.48 -11.47 15.41
N ASP A 303 17.96 -10.38 15.98
CA ASP A 303 16.83 -10.38 16.91
C ASP A 303 15.52 -10.91 16.31
N ARG A 304 15.39 -10.86 14.98
CA ARG A 304 14.17 -11.27 14.25
C ARG A 304 14.42 -12.50 13.36
N CYS A 305 15.65 -13.00 13.32
CA CYS A 305 16.06 -14.09 12.45
C CYS A 305 15.63 -15.45 13.02
N PRO A 306 14.87 -16.27 12.28
CA PRO A 306 14.54 -17.62 12.71
C PRO A 306 15.75 -18.58 12.71
N HIS A 307 16.85 -18.19 12.07
CA HIS A 307 18.08 -18.97 11.91
C HIS A 307 19.27 -18.34 12.65
N VAL A 308 19.02 -17.57 13.71
CA VAL A 308 20.07 -16.92 14.50
C VAL A 308 21.04 -17.98 15.06
N MET A 309 22.34 -17.67 15.00
CA MET A 309 23.42 -18.54 15.46
C MET A 309 24.50 -17.73 16.18
N PRO A 310 25.39 -18.34 17.00
CA PRO A 310 26.41 -17.58 17.74
C PRO A 310 27.30 -16.67 16.88
N LYS A 311 27.60 -17.03 15.63
CA LYS A 311 28.35 -16.16 14.69
C LYS A 311 27.62 -14.84 14.38
N CYS A 312 26.30 -14.77 14.54
CA CYS A 312 25.51 -13.57 14.25
C CYS A 312 25.80 -12.40 15.22
N ASP A 313 26.50 -12.63 16.32
CA ASP A 313 27.00 -11.55 17.19
C ASP A 313 28.07 -10.69 16.47
N GLU A 314 28.60 -11.18 15.34
CA GLU A 314 29.53 -10.49 14.45
C GLU A 314 28.85 -10.03 13.15
N THR A 315 29.43 -9.03 12.48
CA THR A 315 28.87 -8.48 11.23
C THR A 315 29.05 -9.51 10.10
N PRO A 316 27.96 -9.97 9.46
CA PRO A 316 28.08 -10.94 8.37
C PRO A 316 28.79 -10.32 7.16
N PRO A 317 29.65 -11.08 6.47
CA PRO A 317 30.20 -10.66 5.19
C PRO A 317 29.10 -10.67 4.13
N VAL A 318 29.28 -9.88 3.07
CA VAL A 318 28.50 -10.02 1.84
C VAL A 318 29.06 -11.22 1.08
N VAL A 319 28.25 -12.27 0.96
CA VAL A 319 28.61 -13.51 0.26
C VAL A 319 28.00 -13.46 -1.13
N GLU A 320 28.81 -13.64 -2.17
CA GLU A 320 28.33 -13.82 -3.54
C GLU A 320 27.87 -15.27 -3.71
N LEU A 321 26.58 -15.46 -3.95
CA LEU A 321 25.94 -16.77 -4.10
C LEU A 321 25.98 -17.22 -5.57
N ARG A 322 25.77 -16.28 -6.49
CA ARG A 322 25.83 -16.41 -7.95
C ARG A 322 26.28 -15.09 -8.55
N ALA A 323 26.53 -15.08 -9.87
CA ALA A 323 26.78 -13.84 -10.59
C ALA A 323 25.62 -12.86 -10.35
N ASP A 324 25.93 -11.67 -9.80
CA ASP A 324 24.96 -10.63 -9.44
C ASP A 324 23.95 -10.97 -8.31
N HIS A 325 24.03 -12.16 -7.68
CA HIS A 325 23.24 -12.52 -6.48
C HIS A 325 24.13 -12.64 -5.26
N SER A 326 23.93 -11.77 -4.27
CA SER A 326 24.69 -11.74 -3.01
C SER A 326 23.80 -11.56 -1.80
N ALA A 327 24.24 -12.08 -0.65
CA ALA A 327 23.53 -11.95 0.63
C ALA A 327 24.50 -11.69 1.78
N ALA A 328 24.15 -10.77 2.68
CA ALA A 328 24.89 -10.47 3.90
C ALA A 328 24.47 -11.41 5.04
N CYS A 329 24.81 -12.70 4.95
CA CYS A 329 24.38 -13.71 5.93
C CYS A 329 25.45 -14.78 6.22
N TRP A 330 25.63 -15.09 7.51
CA TRP A 330 26.52 -16.18 7.96
C TRP A 330 26.06 -17.57 7.52
N LEU A 331 24.77 -17.76 7.17
CA LEU A 331 24.25 -19.04 6.66
C LEU A 331 24.99 -19.51 5.40
N TYR A 332 25.53 -18.58 4.60
CA TYR A 332 26.19 -18.88 3.33
C TYR A 332 27.71 -18.65 3.36
N ALA A 333 28.26 -18.14 4.47
CA ALA A 333 29.67 -17.76 4.55
C ALA A 333 30.66 -18.94 4.48
N ASP A 334 30.23 -20.14 4.88
CA ASP A 334 31.07 -21.35 4.90
C ASP A 334 30.85 -22.24 3.64
N VAL A 335 29.99 -21.83 2.69
CA VAL A 335 29.62 -22.63 1.50
C VAL A 335 30.50 -22.23 0.31
N GLY A 336 31.77 -22.65 0.35
CA GLY A 336 32.80 -22.31 -0.64
C GLY A 336 32.72 -23.00 -2.01
N GLU A 337 31.58 -23.58 -2.42
CA GLU A 337 31.37 -24.14 -3.77
C GLU A 337 29.89 -23.98 -4.17
N PRO A 338 29.58 -23.69 -5.46
CA PRO A 338 28.20 -23.55 -5.92
C PRO A 338 27.51 -24.92 -5.91
N ARG A 339 26.84 -25.24 -4.80
CA ARG A 339 25.90 -26.36 -4.72
C ARG A 339 24.49 -25.82 -4.81
N GLY A 340 23.68 -26.51 -5.62
CA GLY A 340 22.26 -26.25 -5.76
C GLY A 340 21.56 -26.10 -4.41
N THR A 341 20.52 -25.29 -4.44
CA THR A 341 19.61 -24.98 -3.34
C THR A 341 19.37 -26.19 -2.43
N PRO A 342 19.48 -26.06 -1.10
CA PRO A 342 18.82 -27.02 -0.23
C PRO A 342 17.33 -26.87 -0.50
N ALA A 343 16.71 -27.90 -1.07
CA ALA A 343 15.27 -27.98 -1.19
C ALA A 343 14.66 -27.71 0.19
N VAL A 344 13.73 -26.75 0.24
CA VAL A 344 12.84 -26.53 1.39
C VAL A 344 11.85 -27.70 1.46
N THR A 345 12.36 -28.87 1.80
CA THR A 345 11.58 -30.05 2.15
C THR A 345 12.40 -30.84 3.18
N GLY A 346 12.11 -30.60 4.46
CA GLY A 346 12.69 -31.33 5.58
C GLY A 346 13.48 -30.44 6.52
N GLN A 347 12.97 -30.32 7.75
CA GLN A 347 13.66 -29.68 8.88
C GLN A 347 15.08 -30.28 9.04
N PRO A 348 16.15 -29.47 9.04
CA PRO A 348 17.45 -29.93 9.49
C PRO A 348 17.40 -30.18 11.00
N SER A 349 17.95 -31.31 11.43
CA SER A 349 18.02 -31.74 12.82
C SER A 349 18.68 -30.68 13.72
N LEU A 350 17.90 -30.19 14.69
CA LEU A 350 18.31 -29.22 15.71
C LEU A 350 19.26 -29.88 16.73
N SER A 351 20.56 -29.63 16.60
CA SER A 351 21.49 -29.77 17.73
C SER A 351 22.40 -28.54 17.78
N GLY A 352 21.97 -27.50 18.51
CA GLY A 352 22.82 -26.33 18.79
C GLY A 352 22.14 -24.96 18.76
N ALA A 353 20.82 -24.85 18.55
CA ALA A 353 20.13 -23.57 18.61
C ALA A 353 20.13 -23.02 20.04
N ARG A 354 20.68 -21.82 20.24
CA ARG A 354 20.45 -21.03 21.45
C ARG A 354 19.02 -20.50 21.38
N THR A 355 18.18 -20.88 22.34
CA THR A 355 16.92 -20.17 22.61
C THR A 355 17.28 -18.76 23.07
N PRO A 356 16.82 -17.69 22.40
CA PRO A 356 16.94 -16.34 22.96
C PRO A 356 16.20 -16.30 24.30
N ALA A 357 16.91 -15.89 25.36
CA ALA A 357 16.29 -15.58 26.64
C ALA A 357 15.39 -14.34 26.46
N ASP A 358 14.13 -14.45 26.91
CA ASP A 358 13.13 -13.37 26.99
C ASP A 358 12.82 -12.60 25.68
N SER A 359 12.11 -13.26 24.77
CA SER A 359 11.12 -12.60 23.87
C SER A 359 10.24 -13.60 23.14
N GLN A 360 9.73 -14.62 23.84
CA GLN A 360 8.56 -15.37 23.37
C GLN A 360 7.32 -14.47 23.51
N GLN A 361 7.16 -13.53 22.59
CA GLN A 361 5.86 -12.99 22.21
C GLN A 361 5.56 -13.45 20.79
N SER A 362 5.28 -14.75 20.64
CA SER A 362 4.16 -15.13 19.80
C SER A 362 2.95 -14.36 20.33
N VAL A 363 2.23 -13.67 19.45
CA VAL A 363 0.97 -13.01 19.81
C VAL A 363 -0.05 -14.11 20.11
N GLU A 364 0.00 -14.67 21.31
CA GLU A 364 -1.14 -15.35 21.91
C GLU A 364 -2.02 -14.24 22.50
N VAL A 365 -3.12 -13.96 21.81
CA VAL A 365 -4.16 -13.10 22.35
C VAL A 365 -4.74 -13.82 23.57
N ILE A 366 -4.57 -13.21 24.75
CA ILE A 366 -5.02 -13.78 26.03
C ILE A 366 -6.55 -13.92 25.99
N PRO A 367 -7.13 -15.12 26.21
CA PRO A 367 -8.57 -15.27 26.32
C PRO A 367 -9.06 -14.53 27.57
N LEU A 368 -10.10 -13.69 27.43
CA LEU A 368 -10.80 -13.13 28.58
C LEU A 368 -11.40 -14.28 29.40
N ALA A 369 -11.06 -14.34 30.69
CA ALA A 369 -11.79 -15.11 31.67
C ALA A 369 -13.21 -14.52 31.75
N ARG A 370 -14.19 -15.23 31.16
CA ARG A 370 -15.60 -14.94 31.40
C ARG A 370 -15.89 -15.22 32.88
N SER A 371 -16.59 -14.29 33.53
CA SER A 371 -17.44 -14.63 34.67
C SER A 371 -18.37 -15.77 34.26
N GLU A 372 -18.54 -16.73 35.17
CA GLU A 372 -19.02 -18.10 34.94
C GLU A 372 -20.12 -18.27 33.86
N PRO A 373 -20.01 -19.31 33.01
CA PRO A 373 -21.00 -19.60 31.99
C PRO A 373 -22.28 -20.13 32.65
N THR A 374 -23.39 -19.38 32.55
CA THR A 374 -24.70 -20.03 32.61
C THR A 374 -24.75 -21.03 31.47
N THR A 375 -24.94 -22.29 31.82
CA THR A 375 -25.01 -23.45 30.92
C THR A 375 -26.14 -23.30 29.90
N ASP A 376 -25.87 -22.60 28.80
CA ASP A 376 -26.51 -22.76 27.50
C ASP A 376 -25.74 -21.96 26.44
N THR A 377 -24.57 -22.46 26.01
CA THR A 377 -23.91 -21.99 24.78
C THR A 377 -23.54 -23.21 23.96
N ALA A 378 -24.54 -23.72 23.27
CA ALA A 378 -24.31 -24.49 22.05
C ALA A 378 -23.53 -23.62 21.06
N GLN A 379 -22.59 -24.24 20.34
CA GLN A 379 -22.02 -23.73 19.11
C GLN A 379 -23.14 -23.11 18.26
N GLY A 380 -22.97 -21.85 17.84
CA GLY A 380 -23.96 -21.17 17.00
C GLY A 380 -24.36 -22.06 15.84
N THR A 381 -25.63 -22.47 15.82
CA THR A 381 -26.22 -23.22 14.72
C THR A 381 -26.06 -22.44 13.41
N PRO A 382 -25.87 -23.11 12.26
CA PRO A 382 -25.75 -22.46 10.94
C PRO A 382 -26.89 -21.47 10.60
N ALA A 383 -28.03 -21.56 11.29
CA ALA A 383 -29.20 -20.70 11.12
C ALA A 383 -29.02 -19.25 11.63
N ASP A 384 -28.01 -18.94 12.47
CA ASP A 384 -27.80 -17.59 13.03
C ASP A 384 -26.99 -16.66 12.10
N ASN A 385 -26.30 -17.24 11.10
CA ASN A 385 -25.46 -16.51 10.13
C ASN A 385 -26.25 -15.87 8.99
N ASP A 386 -27.54 -16.16 8.81
CA ASP A 386 -28.38 -15.50 7.80
C ASP A 386 -29.07 -14.23 8.32
N ILE A 387 -28.86 -13.88 9.59
CA ILE A 387 -29.43 -12.66 10.18
C ILE A 387 -28.57 -11.47 9.75
N ALA A 388 -29.21 -10.52 9.06
CA ALA A 388 -28.59 -9.26 8.68
C ALA A 388 -28.27 -8.40 9.91
N GLN A 389 -26.99 -8.03 10.06
CA GLN A 389 -26.51 -7.07 11.05
C GLN A 389 -26.67 -5.63 10.56
N LEU A 390 -26.46 -5.41 9.26
CA LEU A 390 -26.61 -4.13 8.59
C LEU A 390 -27.28 -4.35 7.23
N GLN A 391 -28.25 -3.49 6.91
CA GLN A 391 -28.89 -3.45 5.60
C GLN A 391 -28.98 -2.00 5.13
N ILE A 392 -28.51 -1.72 3.93
CA ILE A 392 -28.70 -0.44 3.24
C ILE A 392 -29.46 -0.67 1.95
N GLU A 393 -30.48 0.15 1.71
CA GLU A 393 -31.39 0.05 0.57
C GLU A 393 -31.46 1.41 -0.15
N ASP A 394 -31.11 1.42 -1.44
CA ASP A 394 -31.13 2.59 -2.33
C ASP A 394 -30.46 3.83 -1.71
N VAL A 395 -29.36 3.63 -0.97
CA VAL A 395 -28.71 4.74 -0.26
C VAL A 395 -27.95 5.63 -1.23
N ALA A 396 -28.20 6.93 -1.17
CA ALA A 396 -27.52 7.93 -1.99
C ALA A 396 -26.90 9.04 -1.12
N LEU A 397 -25.79 9.60 -1.58
CA LEU A 397 -25.10 10.73 -0.99
C LEU A 397 -24.58 11.64 -2.10
N HIS A 398 -25.24 12.79 -2.24
CA HIS A 398 -24.97 13.76 -3.28
C HIS A 398 -24.52 15.10 -2.67
N TYR A 399 -23.41 15.65 -3.15
CA TYR A 399 -22.90 16.94 -2.70
C TYR A 399 -23.13 18.02 -3.75
N PRO A 400 -23.80 19.13 -3.42
CA PRO A 400 -23.98 20.23 -4.36
C PRO A 400 -22.65 20.97 -4.60
N ILE A 401 -22.32 21.22 -5.87
CA ILE A 401 -21.17 22.05 -6.26
C ILE A 401 -21.65 23.49 -6.33
N LEU A 402 -21.09 24.36 -5.48
CA LEU A 402 -21.47 25.77 -5.40
C LEU A 402 -20.35 26.65 -6.00
N ARG A 403 -20.70 27.61 -6.87
CA ARG A 403 -19.75 28.59 -7.45
C ARG A 403 -20.22 30.04 -7.29
N GLY A 404 -19.24 30.96 -7.27
CA GLY A 404 -19.44 32.41 -7.17
C GLY A 404 -19.73 32.92 -5.76
N LEU A 405 -19.70 34.25 -5.58
CA LEU A 405 -19.99 34.88 -4.27
C LEU A 405 -21.41 34.57 -3.76
N LEU A 406 -22.36 34.34 -4.68
CA LEU A 406 -23.75 34.01 -4.37
C LEU A 406 -24.00 32.51 -4.12
N ARG A 407 -22.94 31.68 -4.09
CA ARG A 407 -23.02 30.21 -3.89
C ARG A 407 -24.10 29.53 -4.74
N ARG A 408 -24.16 29.83 -6.03
CA ARG A 408 -25.12 29.19 -6.95
C ARG A 408 -24.70 27.75 -7.22
N GLN A 409 -25.64 26.80 -7.18
CA GLN A 409 -25.38 25.42 -7.54
C GLN A 409 -25.12 25.29 -9.05
N VAL A 410 -23.98 24.73 -9.41
CA VAL A 410 -23.50 24.56 -10.79
C VAL A 410 -23.33 23.09 -11.18
N GLY A 411 -23.48 22.16 -10.23
CA GLY A 411 -23.38 20.73 -10.45
C GLY A 411 -23.63 19.96 -9.15
N THR A 412 -23.55 18.63 -9.22
CA THR A 412 -23.74 17.74 -8.06
C THR A 412 -22.77 16.57 -8.17
N VAL A 413 -21.93 16.38 -7.14
CA VAL A 413 -21.05 15.22 -7.03
C VAL A 413 -21.86 14.06 -6.46
N ARG A 414 -22.00 12.98 -7.23
CA ARG A 414 -22.72 11.77 -6.78
C ARG A 414 -21.73 10.77 -6.17
N ALA A 415 -21.41 10.95 -4.89
CA ALA A 415 -20.40 10.14 -4.21
C ALA A 415 -20.88 8.70 -3.95
N VAL A 416 -22.18 8.54 -3.64
CA VAL A 416 -22.88 7.26 -3.54
C VAL A 416 -24.24 7.47 -4.20
N ASP A 417 -24.69 6.56 -5.05
CA ASP A 417 -25.87 6.80 -5.88
C ASP A 417 -26.75 5.55 -5.95
N GLY A 418 -27.55 5.26 -4.92
CA GLY A 418 -28.44 4.09 -4.92
C GLY A 418 -27.65 2.80 -4.75
N VAL A 419 -27.04 2.63 -3.57
CA VAL A 419 -26.28 1.44 -3.20
C VAL A 419 -27.12 0.55 -2.27
N ASP A 420 -27.23 -0.71 -2.66
CA ASP A 420 -27.82 -1.80 -1.87
C ASP A 420 -26.73 -2.73 -1.36
N LEU A 421 -26.63 -2.90 -0.03
CA LEU A 421 -25.70 -3.82 0.60
C LEU A 421 -26.32 -4.44 1.85
N THR A 422 -26.00 -5.71 2.09
CA THR A 422 -26.38 -6.42 3.32
C THR A 422 -25.15 -7.12 3.89
N ILE A 423 -24.91 -6.90 5.19
CA ILE A 423 -23.85 -7.56 5.96
C ILE A 423 -24.51 -8.42 7.02
N ARG A 424 -24.23 -9.71 6.99
CA ARG A 424 -24.71 -10.72 7.93
C ARG A 424 -23.92 -10.67 9.24
N ARG A 425 -24.48 -11.26 10.29
CA ARG A 425 -23.79 -11.38 11.58
C ARG A 425 -22.54 -12.24 11.46
N GLY A 426 -21.44 -11.74 12.05
CA GLY A 426 -20.12 -12.37 11.98
C GLY A 426 -19.47 -12.36 10.61
N GLU A 427 -20.13 -11.82 9.57
CA GLU A 427 -19.59 -11.74 8.22
C GLU A 427 -18.62 -10.57 8.08
N THR A 428 -17.55 -10.77 7.31
CA THR A 428 -16.75 -9.67 6.77
C THR A 428 -17.13 -9.43 5.30
N LEU A 429 -17.76 -8.29 5.04
CA LEU A 429 -17.98 -7.80 3.68
C LEU A 429 -16.84 -6.86 3.27
N GLY A 430 -16.12 -7.26 2.23
CA GLY A 430 -15.08 -6.47 1.59
C GLY A 430 -15.67 -5.45 0.62
N LEU A 431 -15.21 -4.20 0.64
CA LEU A 431 -15.58 -3.17 -0.34
C LEU A 431 -14.32 -2.68 -1.06
N VAL A 432 -14.25 -2.92 -2.37
CA VAL A 432 -13.09 -2.63 -3.22
C VAL A 432 -13.46 -1.74 -4.41
N GLY A 433 -12.50 -0.97 -4.92
CA GLY A 433 -12.65 -0.11 -6.08
C GLY A 433 -11.56 0.97 -6.15
N GLU A 434 -11.45 1.66 -7.27
CA GLU A 434 -10.51 2.76 -7.51
C GLU A 434 -10.69 3.92 -6.50
N SER A 435 -9.67 4.76 -6.39
CA SER A 435 -9.72 5.94 -5.50
C SER A 435 -10.82 6.90 -5.97
N GLY A 436 -11.56 7.48 -5.03
CA GLY A 436 -12.67 8.39 -5.35
C GLY A 436 -13.96 7.73 -5.82
N CYS A 437 -14.05 6.39 -5.90
CA CYS A 437 -15.28 5.71 -6.31
C CYS A 437 -16.41 5.74 -5.27
N GLY A 438 -16.16 6.20 -4.03
CA GLY A 438 -17.17 6.37 -2.98
C GLY A 438 -17.05 5.48 -1.74
N LYS A 439 -16.03 4.61 -1.63
CA LYS A 439 -15.90 3.61 -0.54
C LYS A 439 -15.93 4.22 0.87
N THR A 440 -15.06 5.19 1.14
CA THR A 440 -15.02 5.92 2.42
C THR A 440 -16.34 6.64 2.71
N SER A 441 -17.04 7.12 1.67
CA SER A 441 -18.37 7.71 1.83
C SER A 441 -19.40 6.67 2.28
N VAL A 442 -19.38 5.45 1.73
CA VAL A 442 -20.21 4.32 2.20
C VAL A 442 -19.89 4.00 3.67
N GLY A 443 -18.60 3.88 4.04
CA GLY A 443 -18.22 3.64 5.44
C GLY A 443 -18.75 4.70 6.41
N ARG A 444 -18.67 5.99 6.04
CA ARG A 444 -19.20 7.10 6.84
C ARG A 444 -20.72 7.15 6.90
N LEU A 445 -21.42 6.75 5.83
CA LEU A 445 -22.88 6.65 5.79
C LEU A 445 -23.37 5.55 6.73
N VAL A 446 -22.75 4.38 6.64
CA VAL A 446 -23.06 3.22 7.49
C VAL A 446 -22.86 3.55 8.97
N ALA A 447 -21.75 4.21 9.31
CA ALA A 447 -21.48 4.68 10.68
C ALA A 447 -22.33 5.91 11.09
N ARG A 448 -23.21 6.40 10.21
CA ARG A 448 -24.05 7.59 10.41
C ARG A 448 -23.24 8.81 10.85
N LEU A 449 -22.05 8.99 10.28
CA LEU A 449 -21.22 10.19 10.42
C LEU A 449 -21.61 11.28 9.41
N VAL A 450 -22.23 10.86 8.30
CA VAL A 450 -22.81 11.72 7.27
C VAL A 450 -24.26 11.28 7.06
N GLU A 451 -25.17 12.23 6.84
CA GLU A 451 -26.57 11.93 6.54
C GLU A 451 -26.71 11.57 5.05
N PRO A 452 -27.46 10.50 4.72
CA PRO A 452 -27.78 10.16 3.35
C PRO A 452 -28.71 11.21 2.75
N THR A 453 -28.56 11.44 1.45
CA THR A 453 -29.48 12.27 0.65
C THR A 453 -30.77 11.51 0.36
N ALA A 454 -30.70 10.18 0.19
CA ALA A 454 -31.84 9.29 -0.04
C ALA A 454 -31.53 7.86 0.44
N GLY A 455 -32.55 7.00 0.44
CA GLY A 455 -32.46 5.60 0.83
C GLY A 455 -32.66 5.35 2.32
N ARG A 456 -32.46 4.09 2.74
CA ARG A 456 -32.70 3.63 4.11
C ARG A 456 -31.54 2.82 4.64
N ILE A 457 -31.24 3.00 5.92
CA ILE A 457 -30.19 2.27 6.64
C ILE A 457 -30.85 1.58 7.84
N ARG A 458 -30.73 0.26 7.94
CA ARG A 458 -31.17 -0.54 9.09
C ARG A 458 -30.00 -1.24 9.76
N PHE A 459 -30.01 -1.30 11.09
CA PHE A 459 -28.95 -1.90 11.90
C PHE A 459 -29.49 -2.72 13.06
N GLY A 460 -28.87 -3.88 13.32
CA GLY A 460 -29.33 -4.84 14.32
C GLY A 460 -28.43 -4.94 15.55
N ALA A 461 -28.51 -3.98 16.48
CA ALA A 461 -27.69 -3.99 17.70
C ALA A 461 -27.89 -5.25 18.56
N ASP A 462 -29.15 -5.66 18.79
CA ASP A 462 -29.54 -6.69 19.78
C ASP A 462 -30.38 -7.85 19.21
N GLY A 463 -30.54 -7.97 17.89
CA GLY A 463 -31.24 -9.10 17.24
C GLY A 463 -32.29 -8.69 16.20
N GLY A 464 -32.86 -7.50 16.32
CA GLY A 464 -33.82 -6.95 15.35
C GLY A 464 -33.21 -5.81 14.54
N LEU A 465 -33.47 -5.77 13.23
CA LEU A 465 -33.09 -4.66 12.36
C LEU A 465 -33.97 -3.43 12.64
N GLU A 466 -33.37 -2.36 13.13
CA GLU A 466 -34.04 -1.06 13.34
C GLU A 466 -33.58 -0.05 12.29
N GLU A 467 -34.51 0.77 11.77
CA GLU A 467 -34.13 1.84 10.84
C GLU A 467 -33.45 3.00 11.57
N ILE A 468 -32.24 3.35 11.13
CA ILE A 468 -31.39 4.38 11.75
C ILE A 468 -31.21 5.63 10.86
N THR A 469 -31.91 5.71 9.73
CA THR A 469 -31.75 6.77 8.72
C THR A 469 -32.02 8.19 9.26
N HIS A 470 -33.04 8.35 10.12
CA HIS A 470 -33.46 9.65 10.65
C HIS A 470 -33.78 9.60 12.15
N ILE A 471 -32.99 8.85 12.91
CA ILE A 471 -33.13 8.78 14.37
C ILE A 471 -32.52 10.01 15.06
N SER A 472 -32.99 10.30 16.29
CA SER A 472 -32.47 11.43 17.07
C SER A 472 -31.00 11.24 17.46
N GLN A 473 -30.29 12.33 17.76
CA GLN A 473 -28.89 12.26 18.23
C GLN A 473 -28.73 11.44 19.52
N LYS A 474 -29.77 11.41 20.38
CA LYS A 474 -29.76 10.62 21.62
C LYS A 474 -29.84 9.13 21.34
N GLU A 475 -30.67 8.72 20.38
CA GLU A 475 -30.78 7.32 19.93
C GLU A 475 -29.52 6.91 19.16
N MET A 476 -29.00 7.78 18.32
CA MET A 476 -27.76 7.54 17.59
C MET A 476 -26.56 7.31 18.53
N LYS A 477 -26.52 7.99 19.69
CA LYS A 477 -25.50 7.72 20.72
C LYS A 477 -25.56 6.27 21.24
N ARG A 478 -26.74 5.65 21.30
CA ARG A 478 -26.90 4.24 21.68
C ARG A 478 -26.37 3.34 20.58
N VAL A 479 -26.80 3.58 19.34
CA VAL A 479 -26.37 2.79 18.17
C VAL A 479 -24.86 2.86 17.96
N ARG A 480 -24.24 4.04 18.11
CA ARG A 480 -22.77 4.23 18.01
C ARG A 480 -21.98 3.49 19.10
N ARG A 481 -22.62 3.06 20.20
CA ARG A 481 -21.93 2.19 21.17
C ARG A 481 -21.64 0.81 20.56
N SER A 482 -22.54 0.32 19.71
CA SER A 482 -22.45 -0.98 19.04
C SER A 482 -21.76 -0.92 17.67
N MET A 483 -21.28 0.26 17.25
CA MET A 483 -20.56 0.48 15.98
C MET A 483 -19.17 1.09 16.24
N GLY A 484 -18.12 0.37 15.85
CA GLY A 484 -16.76 0.90 15.81
C GLY A 484 -16.37 1.38 14.42
N MET A 485 -15.46 2.35 14.32
CA MET A 485 -14.85 2.74 13.05
C MET A 485 -13.35 2.94 13.21
N VAL A 486 -12.57 2.29 12.35
CA VAL A 486 -11.15 2.53 12.13
C VAL A 486 -11.04 3.41 10.88
N PHE A 487 -10.41 4.58 11.03
CA PHE A 487 -10.27 5.56 9.95
C PHE A 487 -9.01 5.31 9.11
N GLN A 488 -9.04 5.73 7.84
CA GLN A 488 -7.97 5.58 6.86
C GLN A 488 -6.60 6.11 7.32
N ASP A 489 -6.56 7.29 7.94
CA ASP A 489 -5.31 7.85 8.47
C ASP A 489 -5.29 7.78 10.01
N PRO A 490 -4.43 6.92 10.59
CA PRO A 490 -4.29 6.83 12.03
C PRO A 490 -3.88 8.18 12.63
N LEU A 491 -3.04 8.97 11.96
CA LEU A 491 -2.49 10.20 12.54
C LEU A 491 -3.54 11.30 12.69
N SER A 492 -4.37 11.53 11.67
CA SER A 492 -5.49 12.48 11.78
C SER A 492 -6.62 11.98 12.67
N SER A 493 -6.79 10.65 12.81
CA SER A 493 -7.79 10.09 13.71
C SER A 493 -7.40 10.19 15.20
N LEU A 494 -6.10 10.21 15.51
CA LEU A 494 -5.56 10.28 16.85
C LEU A 494 -5.16 11.73 17.20
N ASN A 495 -5.69 12.28 18.30
CA ASN A 495 -5.29 13.61 18.73
C ASN A 495 -3.84 13.60 19.26
N ALA A 496 -2.90 14.14 18.48
CA ALA A 496 -1.47 14.15 18.81
C ALA A 496 -1.11 14.85 20.14
N ARG A 497 -2.03 15.67 20.69
CA ARG A 497 -1.86 16.37 21.97
C ARG A 497 -2.41 15.58 23.18
N MET A 498 -3.04 14.45 22.95
CA MET A 498 -3.58 13.58 23.99
C MET A 498 -2.69 12.34 24.15
N ASN A 499 -2.59 11.82 25.37
CA ASN A 499 -1.95 10.53 25.61
C ASN A 499 -2.87 9.38 25.19
N ILE A 500 -2.30 8.18 25.06
CA ILE A 500 -3.03 6.99 24.60
C ILE A 500 -4.18 6.63 25.55
N ARG A 501 -3.98 6.79 26.86
CA ARG A 501 -5.01 6.62 27.90
C ARG A 501 -6.27 7.43 27.58
N ASN A 502 -6.12 8.72 27.31
CA ASN A 502 -7.26 9.59 27.06
C ASN A 502 -7.89 9.32 25.68
N ILE A 503 -7.08 8.94 24.68
CA ILE A 503 -7.56 8.59 23.34
C ILE A 503 -8.42 7.34 23.35
N VAL A 504 -7.92 6.24 23.93
CA VAL A 504 -8.61 4.94 23.97
C VAL A 504 -9.71 4.95 25.04
N GLY A 505 -9.53 5.71 26.12
CA GLY A 505 -10.51 5.84 27.20
C GLY A 505 -11.67 6.81 26.90
N GLU A 506 -11.55 7.69 25.91
CA GLU A 506 -12.59 8.66 25.55
C GLU A 506 -13.95 7.98 25.24
N PRO A 507 -14.02 6.94 24.38
CA PRO A 507 -15.27 6.21 24.15
C PRO A 507 -15.86 5.58 25.42
N LEU A 508 -15.01 4.99 26.28
CA LEU A 508 -15.45 4.38 27.55
C LEU A 508 -16.13 5.41 28.47
N MET A 509 -15.52 6.59 28.59
CA MET A 509 -16.04 7.68 29.42
C MET A 509 -17.31 8.28 28.81
N LEU A 510 -17.33 8.51 27.49
CA LEU A 510 -18.45 9.13 26.77
C LEU A 510 -19.74 8.28 26.83
N HIS A 511 -19.58 6.96 26.72
CA HIS A 511 -20.67 5.98 26.78
C HIS A 511 -20.93 5.46 28.21
N GLN A 512 -20.21 5.99 29.21
CA GLN A 512 -20.34 5.61 30.62
C GLN A 512 -20.12 4.11 30.89
N VAL A 513 -19.26 3.47 30.10
CA VAL A 513 -18.88 2.05 30.24
C VAL A 513 -17.94 1.86 31.44
N ALA A 514 -17.01 2.79 31.65
CA ALA A 514 -16.09 2.78 32.79
C ALA A 514 -15.84 4.20 33.33
N LYS A 515 -15.43 4.31 34.60
CA LYS A 515 -15.09 5.58 35.27
C LYS A 515 -13.86 5.43 36.16
N GLY A 516 -13.08 6.50 36.30
CA GLY A 516 -11.91 6.54 37.18
C GLY A 516 -10.88 5.47 36.82
N ARG A 517 -10.39 4.73 37.82
CA ARG A 517 -9.37 3.69 37.66
C ARG A 517 -9.80 2.54 36.73
N ALA A 518 -11.09 2.22 36.65
CA ALA A 518 -11.59 1.19 35.74
C ALA A 518 -11.36 1.54 34.26
N VAL A 519 -11.20 2.83 33.91
CA VAL A 519 -10.80 3.24 32.56
C VAL A 519 -9.35 2.84 32.30
N ASP A 520 -8.46 3.01 33.27
CA ASP A 520 -7.03 2.70 33.13
C ASP A 520 -6.82 1.20 32.96
N ASP A 521 -7.52 0.39 33.76
CA ASP A 521 -7.48 -1.07 33.67
C ASP A 521 -8.01 -1.55 32.30
N ARG A 522 -9.17 -1.03 31.86
CA ARG A 522 -9.76 -1.40 30.56
C ARG A 522 -8.92 -0.94 29.38
N VAL A 523 -8.30 0.24 29.44
CA VAL A 523 -7.38 0.70 28.41
C VAL A 523 -6.14 -0.22 28.37
N GLY A 524 -5.62 -0.64 29.51
CA GLY A 524 -4.54 -1.62 29.60
C GLY A 524 -4.87 -2.91 28.85
N GLU A 525 -6.03 -3.50 29.14
CA GLU A 525 -6.53 -4.71 28.48
C GLU A 525 -6.68 -4.53 26.96
N LEU A 526 -7.25 -3.40 26.51
CA LEU A 526 -7.43 -3.09 25.09
C LEU A 526 -6.09 -2.94 24.36
N LEU A 527 -5.09 -2.34 25.03
CA LEU A 527 -3.74 -2.23 24.48
C LEU A 527 -3.08 -3.61 24.36
N GLU A 528 -3.22 -4.46 25.37
CA GLU A 528 -2.69 -5.82 25.35
C GLU A 528 -3.35 -6.68 24.27
N MET A 529 -4.66 -6.54 24.10
CA MET A 529 -5.43 -7.21 23.04
C MET A 529 -4.90 -6.89 21.63
N VAL A 530 -4.47 -5.65 21.39
CA VAL A 530 -3.87 -5.26 20.11
C VAL A 530 -2.36 -5.48 20.03
N GLY A 531 -1.76 -6.15 21.03
CA GLY A 531 -0.33 -6.48 21.07
C GLY A 531 0.58 -5.35 21.54
N LEU A 532 0.06 -4.41 22.34
CA LEU A 532 0.82 -3.32 22.97
C LEU A 532 0.87 -3.53 24.49
N ARG A 533 1.92 -3.02 25.15
CA ARG A 533 2.03 -3.10 26.62
C ARG A 533 1.09 -2.09 27.27
N ALA A 534 0.41 -2.45 28.36
CA ALA A 534 -0.43 -1.52 29.12
C ALA A 534 0.33 -0.24 29.56
N ALA A 535 1.63 -0.34 29.84
CA ALA A 535 2.49 0.80 30.17
C ALA A 535 2.55 1.89 29.08
N HIS A 536 2.16 1.58 27.84
CA HIS A 536 2.10 2.55 26.74
C HIS A 536 0.99 3.60 26.89
N GLN A 537 0.03 3.39 27.79
CA GLN A 537 -1.11 4.31 27.99
C GLN A 537 -0.71 5.76 28.31
N SER A 538 0.44 5.99 28.95
CA SER A 538 0.91 7.34 29.31
C SER A 538 1.64 8.07 28.19
N ARG A 539 1.97 7.39 27.09
CA ARG A 539 2.72 7.95 25.95
C ARG A 539 1.81 8.70 24.99
N PHE A 540 2.40 9.43 24.06
CA PHE A 540 1.71 10.19 23.02
C PHE A 540 1.82 9.50 21.65
N PRO A 541 0.89 9.72 20.71
CA PRO A 541 0.86 9.05 19.40
C PRO A 541 2.15 9.15 18.57
N HIS A 542 2.90 10.25 18.68
CA HIS A 542 4.15 10.46 17.94
C HIS A 542 5.28 9.53 18.40
N ALA A 543 5.17 8.91 19.58
CA ALA A 543 6.16 7.98 20.12
C ALA A 543 6.00 6.53 19.61
N PHE A 544 5.06 6.29 18.69
CA PHE A 544 4.74 4.95 18.17
C PHE A 544 5.06 4.85 16.69
N SER A 545 5.34 3.65 16.19
CA SER A 545 5.46 3.39 14.75
C SER A 545 4.09 3.49 14.05
N GLY A 546 4.08 3.52 12.71
CA GLY A 546 2.82 3.54 11.93
C GLY A 546 1.88 2.38 12.29
N GLY A 547 2.41 1.15 12.31
CA GLY A 547 1.64 -0.04 12.71
C GLY A 547 1.16 -0.01 14.17
N GLN A 548 1.96 0.52 15.10
CA GLN A 548 1.55 0.68 16.48
C GLN A 548 0.44 1.73 16.63
N ARG A 549 0.52 2.85 15.90
CA ARG A 549 -0.58 3.83 15.84
C ARG A 549 -1.85 3.21 15.31
N GLN A 550 -1.75 2.33 14.31
CA GLN A 550 -2.90 1.63 13.77
C GLN A 550 -3.53 0.66 14.78
N ARG A 551 -2.71 -0.10 15.52
CA ARG A 551 -3.18 -0.92 16.65
C ARG A 551 -3.91 -0.08 17.70
N ILE A 552 -3.41 1.11 18.02
CA ILE A 552 -4.08 2.04 18.96
C ILE A 552 -5.43 2.51 18.39
N ALA A 553 -5.52 2.80 17.09
CA ALA A 553 -6.77 3.17 16.45
C ALA A 553 -7.80 2.02 16.49
N ILE A 554 -7.36 0.77 16.27
CA ILE A 554 -8.18 -0.43 16.42
C ILE A 554 -8.65 -0.59 17.88
N ALA A 555 -7.76 -0.46 18.86
CA ALA A 555 -8.11 -0.53 20.29
C ALA A 555 -9.16 0.53 20.67
N ARG A 556 -9.03 1.75 20.15
CA ARG A 556 -10.01 2.82 20.35
C ARG A 556 -11.37 2.47 19.74
N ALA A 557 -11.39 1.92 18.52
CA ALA A 557 -12.62 1.53 17.83
C ALA A 557 -13.36 0.39 18.55
N LEU A 558 -12.62 -0.49 19.24
CA LEU A 558 -13.17 -1.62 20.00
C LEU A 558 -13.48 -1.30 21.46
N ALA A 559 -13.18 -0.09 21.92
CA ALA A 559 -13.26 0.25 23.34
C ALA A 559 -14.65 0.03 23.95
N THR A 560 -15.72 0.19 23.16
CA THR A 560 -17.11 -0.01 23.61
C THR A 560 -17.66 -1.41 23.34
N GLU A 561 -16.82 -2.36 22.93
CA GLU A 561 -17.20 -3.73 22.52
C GLU A 561 -18.31 -3.72 21.46
N PRO A 562 -18.07 -3.10 20.29
CA PRO A 562 -19.06 -3.04 19.24
C PRO A 562 -19.37 -4.43 18.67
N SER A 563 -20.57 -4.62 18.12
CA SER A 563 -20.92 -5.82 17.34
C SER A 563 -20.61 -5.65 15.85
N PHE A 564 -20.40 -4.41 15.41
CA PHE A 564 -20.10 -4.05 14.02
C PHE A 564 -18.90 -3.11 13.92
N LEU A 565 -17.98 -3.39 13.00
CA LEU A 565 -16.76 -2.60 12.76
C LEU A 565 -16.68 -2.13 11.31
N VAL A 566 -16.51 -0.82 11.09
CA VAL A 566 -16.10 -0.28 9.80
C VAL A 566 -14.59 -0.11 9.80
N ALA A 567 -13.89 -0.88 8.97
CA ALA A 567 -12.45 -0.77 8.80
C ALA A 567 -12.14 -0.07 7.48
N ASP A 568 -11.96 1.25 7.53
CA ASP A 568 -11.70 2.09 6.35
C ASP A 568 -10.20 2.15 6.06
N GLU A 569 -9.74 1.36 5.07
CA GLU A 569 -8.34 1.24 4.65
C GLU A 569 -7.35 0.99 5.80
N PRO A 570 -7.58 -0.03 6.66
CA PRO A 570 -6.88 -0.20 7.92
C PRO A 570 -5.41 -0.62 7.78
N VAL A 571 -4.94 -0.90 6.57
CA VAL A 571 -3.56 -1.32 6.28
C VAL A 571 -2.86 -0.45 5.24
N SER A 572 -3.51 0.64 4.82
CA SER A 572 -2.93 1.54 3.83
C SER A 572 -1.64 2.21 4.35
N ALA A 573 -0.67 2.41 3.47
CA ALA A 573 0.63 3.04 3.78
C ALA A 573 1.44 2.36 4.91
N LEU A 574 1.25 1.04 5.12
CA LEU A 574 2.05 0.22 6.02
C LEU A 574 2.97 -0.72 5.22
N ASP A 575 4.12 -1.06 5.81
CA ASP A 575 5.00 -2.08 5.23
C ASP A 575 4.30 -3.44 5.17
N VAL A 576 4.68 -4.28 4.19
CA VAL A 576 4.08 -5.61 3.97
C VAL A 576 4.07 -6.48 5.24
N SER A 577 5.14 -6.44 6.03
CA SER A 577 5.23 -7.19 7.29
C SER A 577 4.23 -6.69 8.34
N VAL A 578 4.10 -5.37 8.49
CA VAL A 578 3.17 -4.74 9.44
C VAL A 578 1.73 -4.94 9.00
N GLN A 579 1.46 -4.81 7.69
CA GLN A 579 0.17 -5.11 7.08
C GLN A 579 -0.27 -6.53 7.43
N ALA A 580 0.57 -7.54 7.21
CA ALA A 580 0.26 -8.93 7.57
C ALA A 580 -0.11 -9.08 9.06
N GLN A 581 0.64 -8.43 9.96
CA GLN A 581 0.34 -8.46 11.38
C GLN A 581 -1.01 -7.80 11.74
N ILE A 582 -1.39 -6.70 11.07
CA ILE A 582 -2.68 -6.04 11.30
C ILE A 582 -3.83 -6.89 10.74
N LEU A 583 -3.66 -7.52 9.57
CA LEU A 583 -4.67 -8.44 9.02
C LEU A 583 -4.89 -9.64 9.95
N ASN A 584 -3.82 -10.26 10.44
CA ASN A 584 -3.91 -11.36 11.42
C ASN A 584 -4.60 -10.93 12.72
N LEU A 585 -4.32 -9.70 13.19
CA LEU A 585 -5.00 -9.13 14.36
C LEU A 585 -6.51 -8.98 14.09
N LEU A 586 -6.90 -8.39 12.96
CA LEU A 586 -8.32 -8.21 12.62
C LEU A 586 -9.05 -9.54 12.47
N LEU A 587 -8.43 -10.55 11.85
CA LEU A 587 -8.98 -11.90 11.75
C LEU A 587 -9.18 -12.54 13.13
N THR A 588 -8.19 -12.41 14.01
CA THR A 588 -8.26 -12.94 15.38
C THR A 588 -9.39 -12.27 16.16
N LEU A 589 -9.49 -10.94 16.06
CA LEU A 589 -10.56 -10.17 16.71
C LEU A 589 -11.94 -10.52 16.15
N GLN A 590 -12.05 -10.69 14.84
CA GLN A 590 -13.31 -11.10 14.19
C GLN A 590 -13.80 -12.44 14.74
N GLN A 591 -12.91 -13.42 14.86
CA GLN A 591 -13.24 -14.74 15.40
C GLN A 591 -13.57 -14.71 16.90
N GLN A 592 -12.79 -13.99 17.70
CA GLN A 592 -12.96 -13.97 19.16
C GLN A 592 -14.19 -13.19 19.62
N LEU A 593 -14.53 -12.12 18.91
CA LEU A 593 -15.60 -11.20 19.28
C LEU A 593 -16.88 -11.40 18.45
N ASN A 594 -16.88 -12.34 17.49
CA ASN A 594 -17.94 -12.54 16.51
C ASN A 594 -18.34 -11.21 15.81
N LEU A 595 -17.34 -10.41 15.45
CA LEU A 595 -17.54 -9.08 14.88
C LEU A 595 -18.03 -9.19 13.44
N SER A 596 -19.06 -8.42 13.11
CA SER A 596 -19.45 -8.19 11.73
C SER A 596 -18.64 -7.00 11.20
N MET A 597 -18.06 -7.09 10.00
CA MET A 597 -17.11 -6.08 9.53
C MET A 597 -17.41 -5.62 8.10
N LEU A 598 -17.41 -4.31 7.88
CA LEU A 598 -17.24 -3.71 6.56
C LEU A 598 -15.75 -3.37 6.39
N PHE A 599 -15.05 -4.15 5.57
CA PHE A 599 -13.62 -3.99 5.33
C PHE A 599 -13.38 -3.27 3.99
N ILE A 600 -12.89 -2.03 4.04
CA ILE A 600 -12.64 -1.21 2.86
C ILE A 600 -11.14 -1.24 2.56
N ALA A 601 -10.75 -1.59 1.34
CA ALA A 601 -9.38 -1.44 0.86
C ALA A 601 -9.35 -1.18 -0.66
N HIS A 602 -8.20 -0.73 -1.15
CA HIS A 602 -7.95 -0.57 -2.60
C HIS A 602 -7.33 -1.83 -3.23
N ASP A 603 -6.68 -2.68 -2.44
CA ASP A 603 -6.04 -3.93 -2.90
C ASP A 603 -6.99 -5.12 -2.70
N ILE A 604 -7.48 -5.68 -3.81
CA ILE A 604 -8.38 -6.82 -3.78
C ILE A 604 -7.72 -8.10 -3.24
N ALA A 605 -6.39 -8.25 -3.29
CA ALA A 605 -5.70 -9.38 -2.66
C ALA A 605 -5.82 -9.34 -1.14
N VAL A 606 -5.74 -8.14 -0.56
CA VAL A 606 -6.00 -7.92 0.87
C VAL A 606 -7.47 -8.19 1.21
N VAL A 607 -8.39 -7.66 0.39
CA VAL A 607 -9.83 -7.82 0.62
C VAL A 607 -10.22 -9.29 0.55
N ARG A 608 -9.76 -10.03 -0.47
CA ARG A 608 -10.00 -11.47 -0.63
C ARG A 608 -9.51 -12.27 0.56
N HIS A 609 -8.38 -11.88 1.14
CA HIS A 609 -7.79 -12.60 2.25
C HIS A 609 -8.64 -12.51 3.53
N VAL A 610 -9.29 -11.37 3.78
CA VAL A 610 -10.03 -11.11 5.04
C VAL A 610 -11.54 -11.33 4.92
N SER A 611 -12.10 -11.16 3.72
CA SER A 611 -13.55 -11.06 3.52
C SER A 611 -14.20 -12.39 3.14
N ASP A 612 -15.45 -12.59 3.57
CA ASP A 612 -16.32 -13.68 3.11
C ASP A 612 -16.90 -13.36 1.72
N ARG A 613 -17.39 -12.12 1.58
CA ARG A 613 -17.96 -11.58 0.35
C ARG A 613 -17.26 -10.30 -0.05
N ILE A 614 -17.28 -9.99 -1.34
CA ILE A 614 -16.70 -8.77 -1.91
C ILE A 614 -17.78 -8.02 -2.69
N ALA A 615 -17.89 -6.74 -2.41
CA ALA A 615 -18.62 -5.74 -3.18
C ALA A 615 -17.61 -4.89 -3.96
N VAL A 616 -17.73 -4.87 -5.28
CA VAL A 616 -16.92 -4.06 -6.18
C VAL A 616 -17.68 -2.77 -6.50
N MET A 617 -17.05 -1.63 -6.23
CA MET A 617 -17.65 -0.30 -6.38
C MET A 617 -16.98 0.49 -7.50
N TYR A 618 -17.78 1.13 -8.34
CA TYR A 618 -17.33 2.02 -9.41
C TYR A 618 -18.24 3.26 -9.50
N LEU A 619 -17.64 4.45 -9.47
CA LEU A 619 -18.33 5.76 -9.55
C LEU A 619 -19.65 5.83 -8.75
N GLY A 620 -19.63 5.52 -7.46
CA GLY A 620 -20.82 5.67 -6.60
C GLY A 620 -21.79 4.49 -6.59
N LYS A 621 -21.56 3.45 -7.40
CA LYS A 621 -22.43 2.27 -7.55
C LYS A 621 -21.70 0.97 -7.22
N ILE A 622 -22.44 -0.04 -6.76
CA ILE A 622 -21.95 -1.42 -6.70
C ILE A 622 -22.17 -2.05 -8.07
N VAL A 623 -21.09 -2.58 -8.65
CA VAL A 623 -21.11 -3.19 -9.99
C VAL A 623 -21.00 -4.71 -9.96
N GLU A 624 -20.48 -5.27 -8.88
CA GLU A 624 -20.42 -6.71 -8.66
C GLU A 624 -20.46 -7.02 -7.16
N LEU A 625 -21.15 -8.08 -6.76
CA LEU A 625 -21.26 -8.53 -5.37
C LEU A 625 -21.35 -10.05 -5.32
N GLY A 626 -20.52 -10.72 -4.52
CA GLY A 626 -20.54 -12.18 -4.41
C GLY A 626 -19.51 -12.70 -3.42
N GLU A 627 -19.35 -14.03 -3.35
CA GLU A 627 -18.29 -14.64 -2.55
C GLU A 627 -16.90 -14.18 -2.98
N ALA A 628 -16.03 -13.95 -2.00
CA ALA A 628 -14.68 -13.43 -2.25
C ALA A 628 -13.88 -14.30 -3.21
N ARG A 629 -14.08 -15.63 -3.16
CA ARG A 629 -13.43 -16.56 -4.08
C ARG A 629 -13.89 -16.34 -5.52
N GLU A 630 -15.19 -16.37 -5.72
CA GLU A 630 -15.86 -16.32 -7.02
C GLU A 630 -15.61 -15.01 -7.77
N ILE A 631 -15.63 -13.87 -7.06
CA ILE A 631 -15.34 -12.55 -7.63
C ILE A 631 -13.95 -12.51 -8.27
N CYS A 632 -12.95 -13.18 -7.68
CA CYS A 632 -11.60 -13.15 -8.24
C CYS A 632 -11.35 -14.22 -9.30
N VAL A 633 -12.05 -15.36 -9.25
CA VAL A 633 -11.82 -16.48 -10.16
C VAL A 633 -12.67 -16.35 -11.43
N ARG A 634 -13.89 -15.85 -11.30
CA ARG A 634 -14.85 -15.80 -12.40
C ARG A 634 -15.59 -14.45 -12.43
N PRO A 635 -14.89 -13.32 -12.59
CA PRO A 635 -15.52 -12.00 -12.55
C PRO A 635 -16.66 -11.92 -13.57
N VAL A 636 -17.75 -11.23 -13.24
CA VAL A 636 -18.91 -11.07 -14.15
C VAL A 636 -19.06 -9.64 -14.67
N HIS A 637 -18.27 -8.70 -14.15
CA HIS A 637 -18.23 -7.32 -14.62
C HIS A 637 -16.84 -6.96 -15.20
N PRO A 638 -16.75 -6.34 -16.41
CA PRO A 638 -15.47 -5.98 -17.04
C PRO A 638 -14.53 -5.12 -16.18
N TYR A 639 -15.08 -4.24 -15.34
CA TYR A 639 -14.28 -3.49 -14.37
C TYR A 639 -13.61 -4.39 -13.31
N THR A 640 -14.27 -5.47 -12.87
CA THR A 640 -13.67 -6.41 -11.92
C THR A 640 -12.50 -7.15 -12.56
N GLU A 641 -12.66 -7.59 -13.82
CA GLU A 641 -11.57 -8.15 -14.63
C GLU A 641 -10.38 -7.17 -14.71
N ALA A 642 -10.66 -5.89 -15.01
CA ALA A 642 -9.64 -4.86 -15.08
C ALA A 642 -8.92 -4.61 -13.73
N LEU A 643 -9.67 -4.60 -12.61
CA LEU A 643 -9.09 -4.50 -11.27
C LEU A 643 -8.16 -5.68 -10.97
N LEU A 644 -8.59 -6.90 -11.31
CA LEU A 644 -7.80 -8.12 -11.12
C LEU A 644 -6.54 -8.11 -11.99
N ALA A 645 -6.65 -7.61 -13.22
CA ALA A 645 -5.53 -7.46 -14.15
C ALA A 645 -4.47 -6.46 -13.66
N SER A 646 -4.85 -5.47 -12.84
CA SER A 646 -3.92 -4.46 -12.31
C SER A 646 -3.11 -4.93 -11.10
N ILE A 647 -3.38 -6.12 -10.56
CA ILE A 647 -2.69 -6.61 -9.36
C ILE A 647 -1.28 -7.05 -9.74
N PRO A 648 -0.24 -6.49 -9.11
CA PRO A 648 1.12 -6.94 -9.35
C PRO A 648 1.32 -8.33 -8.74
N LEU A 649 1.40 -9.35 -9.59
CA LEU A 649 1.66 -10.73 -9.14
C LEU A 649 3.14 -10.88 -8.77
N PRO A 650 3.48 -11.56 -7.65
CA PRO A 650 4.84 -11.79 -7.20
C PRO A 650 5.50 -12.97 -7.97
N MET A 651 5.33 -13.02 -9.28
CA MET A 651 5.90 -14.06 -10.14
C MET A 651 6.45 -13.42 -11.42
N PRO A 652 7.79 -13.39 -11.60
CA PRO A 652 8.40 -12.85 -12.82
C PRO A 652 8.02 -13.70 -14.05
N GLY A 653 7.79 -13.04 -15.19
CA GLY A 653 7.47 -13.68 -16.47
C GLY A 653 5.99 -13.97 -16.71
N LEU A 654 5.12 -13.79 -15.70
CA LEU A 654 3.68 -13.66 -15.88
C LEU A 654 3.37 -12.20 -16.22
N GLU A 655 3.95 -11.70 -17.31
CA GLU A 655 3.57 -10.39 -17.84
C GLU A 655 2.07 -10.42 -18.11
N THR A 656 1.36 -9.46 -17.54
CA THR A 656 -0.08 -9.28 -17.71
C THR A 656 -0.39 -9.15 -19.20
N LEU A 657 -0.79 -10.27 -19.82
CA LEU A 657 -1.41 -10.37 -21.15
C LEU A 657 -2.78 -9.66 -21.22
N ARG A 658 -3.02 -8.67 -20.35
CA ARG A 658 -4.34 -8.11 -20.08
C ARG A 658 -4.34 -6.64 -20.45
N GLU A 659 -5.20 -6.26 -21.40
CA GLU A 659 -5.38 -4.86 -21.76
C GLU A 659 -5.93 -4.08 -20.55
N MET A 660 -5.08 -3.22 -20.00
CA MET A 660 -5.45 -2.26 -18.96
C MET A 660 -6.54 -1.31 -19.49
N PRO A 661 -7.56 -0.97 -18.69
CA PRO A 661 -8.53 0.05 -19.08
C PRO A 661 -7.80 1.37 -19.30
N LYS A 662 -7.88 1.88 -20.54
CA LYS A 662 -7.24 3.14 -20.94
C LYS A 662 -8.07 4.33 -20.46
N GLY A 663 -7.39 5.39 -20.03
CA GLY A 663 -8.01 6.63 -19.56
C GLY A 663 -8.16 6.74 -18.04
N ASP A 664 -8.35 7.97 -17.56
CA ASP A 664 -8.56 8.29 -16.15
C ASP A 664 -10.02 8.00 -15.72
N LEU A 665 -10.23 7.83 -14.41
CA LEU A 665 -11.56 7.75 -13.82
C LEU A 665 -12.38 9.02 -14.16
N PRO A 666 -13.60 8.90 -14.73
CA PRO A 666 -14.46 10.04 -15.02
C PRO A 666 -14.79 10.87 -13.77
N ASP A 667 -15.09 12.16 -13.96
CA ASP A 667 -15.48 13.06 -12.86
C ASP A 667 -16.82 12.60 -12.25
N PRO A 668 -16.89 12.28 -10.95
CA PRO A 668 -18.15 11.92 -10.28
C PRO A 668 -19.20 13.05 -10.27
N ALA A 669 -18.83 14.29 -10.60
CA ALA A 669 -19.75 15.39 -10.84
C ALA A 669 -20.51 15.30 -12.17
N ASN A 670 -19.96 14.56 -13.14
CA ASN A 670 -20.53 14.36 -14.46
C ASN A 670 -20.29 12.91 -14.91
N PRO A 671 -20.95 11.93 -14.27
CA PRO A 671 -20.78 10.53 -14.61
C PRO A 671 -21.28 10.26 -16.05
N PRO A 672 -20.69 9.28 -16.76
CA PRO A 672 -21.17 8.89 -18.09
C PRO A 672 -22.66 8.48 -18.08
N ALA A 673 -23.35 8.70 -19.20
CA ALA A 673 -24.73 8.24 -19.38
C ALA A 673 -24.78 6.72 -19.54
N GLY A 674 -25.89 6.10 -19.16
CA GLY A 674 -26.03 4.64 -19.18
C GLY A 674 -25.11 3.93 -18.18
N CYS A 675 -24.35 2.94 -18.65
CA CYS A 675 -23.36 2.20 -17.86
C CYS A 675 -22.15 3.08 -17.54
N ARG A 676 -21.92 3.38 -16.25
CA ARG A 676 -20.81 4.26 -15.81
C ARG A 676 -19.43 3.84 -16.33
N PHE A 677 -19.21 2.56 -16.59
CA PHE A 677 -17.93 2.02 -17.04
C PHE A 677 -17.77 2.00 -18.58
N HIS A 678 -18.79 2.34 -19.37
CA HIS A 678 -18.79 2.18 -20.83
C HIS A 678 -17.62 2.90 -21.53
N THR A 679 -17.13 4.02 -20.98
CA THR A 679 -16.01 4.80 -21.55
C THR A 679 -14.65 4.12 -21.43
N ARG A 680 -14.53 3.13 -20.53
CA ARG A 680 -13.30 2.36 -20.24
C ARG A 680 -13.47 0.86 -20.48
N CYS A 681 -14.68 0.43 -20.86
CA CYS A 681 -15.02 -0.97 -21.07
C CYS A 681 -14.57 -1.43 -22.47
N PRO A 682 -13.69 -2.44 -22.59
CA PRO A 682 -13.30 -2.98 -23.89
C PRO A 682 -14.45 -3.70 -24.62
N TYR A 683 -15.49 -4.11 -23.88
CA TYR A 683 -16.68 -4.78 -24.39
C TYR A 683 -17.89 -3.84 -24.55
N SER A 684 -17.68 -2.53 -24.55
CA SER A 684 -18.77 -1.54 -24.64
C SER A 684 -19.58 -1.72 -25.93
N GLN A 685 -20.91 -1.67 -25.82
CA GLN A 685 -21.86 -1.71 -26.93
C GLN A 685 -22.81 -0.52 -26.87
N PRO A 686 -23.56 -0.19 -27.95
CA PRO A 686 -24.44 0.99 -27.98
C PRO A 686 -25.48 1.09 -26.86
N ILE A 687 -25.96 -0.05 -26.33
CA ILE A 687 -26.89 -0.08 -25.19
C ILE A 687 -26.23 0.45 -23.90
N CYS A 688 -24.92 0.24 -23.74
CA CYS A 688 -24.16 0.67 -22.57
C CYS A 688 -24.08 2.20 -22.46
N GLU A 689 -24.19 2.94 -23.56
CA GLU A 689 -24.19 4.41 -23.54
C GLU A 689 -25.56 5.00 -23.20
N GLN A 690 -26.63 4.21 -23.36
CA GLN A 690 -28.02 4.67 -23.29
C GLN A 690 -28.69 4.25 -21.98
N GLU A 691 -28.41 3.04 -21.49
CA GLU A 691 -29.13 2.43 -20.37
C GLU A 691 -28.16 2.01 -19.25
N GLU A 692 -28.49 2.36 -18.01
CA GLU A 692 -27.73 1.94 -16.83
C GLU A 692 -28.13 0.50 -16.48
N PRO A 693 -27.19 -0.46 -16.48
CA PRO A 693 -27.50 -1.84 -16.16
C PRO A 693 -27.87 -1.97 -14.67
N PRO A 694 -29.00 -2.64 -14.33
CA PRO A 694 -29.37 -2.87 -12.95
C PRO A 694 -28.43 -3.90 -12.31
N LEU A 695 -28.16 -3.75 -11.01
CA LEU A 695 -27.50 -4.79 -10.22
C LEU A 695 -28.50 -5.96 -10.07
N ARG A 696 -28.25 -7.07 -10.78
CA ARG A 696 -29.16 -8.22 -10.83
C ARG A 696 -28.43 -9.52 -10.51
N PRO A 697 -29.11 -10.53 -9.94
CA PRO A 697 -28.49 -11.82 -9.69
C PRO A 697 -28.07 -12.46 -11.01
N LEU A 698 -26.96 -13.21 -10.98
CA LEU A 698 -26.48 -14.00 -12.11
C LEU A 698 -27.45 -15.18 -12.35
N ALA A 699 -27.63 -15.58 -13.61
CA ALA A 699 -28.52 -16.70 -13.92
C ALA A 699 -28.08 -18.00 -13.21
N GLY A 700 -28.91 -18.48 -12.27
CA GLY A 700 -28.64 -19.71 -11.51
C GLY A 700 -27.89 -19.52 -10.18
N GLU A 701 -27.48 -18.30 -9.82
CA GLU A 701 -26.74 -18.00 -8.58
C GLU A 701 -27.42 -16.85 -7.81
N ALA A 702 -28.12 -17.15 -6.70
CA ALA A 702 -28.94 -16.17 -5.97
C ALA A 702 -28.13 -15.12 -5.17
N ASP A 703 -26.92 -15.46 -4.73
CA ASP A 703 -26.06 -14.61 -3.89
C ASP A 703 -24.97 -13.86 -4.69
N ARG A 704 -25.02 -13.94 -6.02
CA ARG A 704 -24.04 -13.31 -6.92
C ARG A 704 -24.72 -12.32 -7.83
N PHE A 705 -24.26 -11.09 -7.83
CA PHE A 705 -24.87 -9.98 -8.54
C PHE A 705 -23.85 -9.29 -9.43
N GLY A 706 -24.29 -8.85 -10.61
CA GLY A 706 -23.53 -7.99 -11.50
C GLY A 706 -24.41 -6.88 -12.07
N ALA A 707 -23.79 -5.75 -12.38
CA ALA A 707 -24.41 -4.62 -13.06
C ALA A 707 -23.83 -4.48 -14.47
N CYS A 708 -23.95 -5.54 -15.27
CA CYS A 708 -23.56 -5.53 -16.69
C CYS A 708 -24.69 -6.10 -17.53
N HIS A 709 -24.99 -5.43 -18.65
CA HIS A 709 -25.99 -5.91 -19.62
C HIS A 709 -25.66 -7.33 -20.12
N PHE A 710 -24.37 -7.64 -20.26
CA PHE A 710 -23.84 -8.87 -20.83
C PHE A 710 -23.22 -9.82 -19.79
N GLN A 711 -23.57 -9.71 -18.51
CA GLN A 711 -22.96 -10.53 -17.44
C GLN A 711 -23.11 -12.05 -17.62
N ASP A 712 -24.14 -12.50 -18.34
CA ASP A 712 -24.39 -13.93 -18.60
C ASP A 712 -23.77 -14.40 -19.94
N GLU A 713 -23.26 -13.47 -20.75
CA GLU A 713 -22.73 -13.73 -22.10
C GLU A 713 -21.20 -13.58 -22.17
N LEU A 714 -20.63 -12.65 -21.41
CA LEU A 714 -19.19 -12.38 -21.40
C LEU A 714 -18.42 -13.48 -20.69
N GLN A 715 -17.34 -13.93 -21.32
CA GLN A 715 -16.33 -14.77 -20.70
C GLN A 715 -15.17 -13.89 -20.26
N LEU A 716 -15.21 -13.43 -19.00
CA LEU A 716 -14.17 -12.60 -18.42
C LEU A 716 -13.11 -13.46 -17.73
N GLN A 717 -11.87 -12.96 -17.73
CA GLN A 717 -10.73 -13.65 -17.16
C GLN A 717 -10.51 -13.25 -15.70
N GLY A 718 -10.71 -14.21 -14.80
CA GLY A 718 -10.29 -14.07 -13.41
C GLY A 718 -8.83 -14.44 -13.20
N VAL A 719 -8.49 -14.70 -11.96
CA VAL A 719 -7.18 -15.18 -11.54
C VAL A 719 -7.23 -16.72 -11.56
N GLU A 720 -6.55 -17.35 -12.51
CA GLU A 720 -6.46 -18.81 -12.63
C GLU A 720 -5.67 -19.38 -11.44
N GLU A 721 -6.18 -20.42 -10.77
CA GLU A 721 -5.40 -21.10 -9.72
C GLU A 721 -4.09 -21.63 -10.34
N ILE A 722 -2.94 -21.33 -9.70
CA ILE A 722 -1.57 -21.70 -10.13
C ILE A 722 -1.41 -23.19 -10.53
N GLY A 723 -2.35 -24.05 -10.11
CA GLY A 723 -2.40 -25.46 -10.50
C GLY A 723 -2.36 -25.72 -12.02
N GLU A 724 -2.91 -24.85 -12.86
CA GLU A 724 -2.92 -25.07 -14.32
C GLU A 724 -1.68 -24.49 -15.03
N LEU A 725 -1.17 -23.34 -14.59
CA LEU A 725 0.07 -22.76 -15.15
C LEU A 725 1.32 -23.57 -14.79
N GLY A 726 1.37 -24.16 -13.60
CA GLY A 726 2.48 -25.04 -13.18
C GLY A 726 2.54 -26.37 -13.94
N ALA A 727 1.39 -26.92 -14.34
CA ALA A 727 1.30 -28.16 -15.11
C ALA A 727 1.52 -27.96 -16.61
N SER A 728 1.11 -26.81 -17.16
CA SER A 728 1.32 -26.51 -18.58
C SER A 728 2.76 -26.11 -18.91
N ALA A 729 3.44 -25.39 -18.00
CA ALA A 729 4.83 -24.96 -18.20
C ALA A 729 5.84 -26.12 -18.22
N THR A 730 5.50 -27.29 -17.66
CA THR A 730 6.35 -28.50 -17.74
C THR A 730 6.17 -29.30 -19.04
N THR A 731 5.21 -28.94 -19.89
CA THR A 731 4.84 -29.75 -21.07
C THR A 731 5.21 -29.10 -22.42
N ILE A 732 5.63 -27.83 -22.45
CA ILE A 732 5.86 -27.07 -23.70
C ILE A 732 7.35 -27.00 -24.13
N THR A 733 8.28 -27.68 -23.44
CA THR A 733 9.69 -27.81 -23.91
C THR A 733 9.96 -29.10 -24.70
N GLY A 734 8.92 -29.72 -25.27
CA GLY A 734 9.06 -31.00 -25.95
C GLY A 734 8.15 -31.23 -27.15
N ALA A 735 8.05 -30.29 -28.11
CA ALA A 735 7.66 -30.63 -29.48
C ALA A 735 7.94 -29.51 -30.50
N LYS A 736 8.89 -29.81 -31.40
CA LYS A 736 9.28 -29.16 -32.66
C LYS A 736 10.19 -27.94 -32.61
#